data_AF-A0A6A1W6S5-F1
#
_entry.id   AF-A0A6A1W6S5-F1
#
_cell.length_a   1.000
_cell.length_b   1.000
_cell.length_c   1.000
_cell.angle_alpha   90.00
_cell.angle_beta   90.00
_cell.angle_gamma   90.00
#
_symmetry.space_group_name_H-M   'P 1'
#
loop_
_entity.id
_entity.type
_entity.pdbx_description
1 polymer ?
#
loop_
_entity_poly.entity_id
_entity_poly.type
_entity_poly.pdbx_seq_one_letter_code
_entity_poly.pdbx_strand_id
1 'polypeptide(L)'
;MKGEREVEISASTAWIFYILAVAILHNSKLAAGDPQHSGRRLADNPSGFITLDCGLPEGSSYTDTTSGINYISDATFVDTGISRSISPKIKDAGRYTRYLRSFPEGIRNCYTINNITGGSKYLIRATFFYGNYDGIDKPPEFDLHIGANMWDTVKFDDANISVWKELIHVLPLNYIQVCLVNKSQGTPFISTIELRQLQNTSYTNTSGSLALRYAADVYDRSWSLYKRDSWTELSTNLSIEIPDSSKTYKPPSIVMSTAVTPKDDSAPLEFSWELYDDESEYYMYMYFAEVVRLKTNQSRSFNISFNGELRYGPVAPSYLSANTISINGSPQPIGSGKKMNGFSIFKTEKSTLPPIINAFEIYSVKYFKQPETHKEDVDSITEIKSIYGIKRNWQGDPCGPKAYFWEGLNCSYDDSNPPRIISLNFSSSGLTGEISADISNLVMLQILSYAKSNIQDVSLESIQRQYTYPELLRITNNFSSILGTNMGLIYEYMAKGDLEAHLSDDKKGNILTWEQRLRIATDAAQGLEYLHHGCKPPIVHRDVNCTNILLNDTFQAKLADFGLSKIFPTDSAALCYESNRLTEKTDVYSFGVVLLKIITGRSIIGRTHDNTHISQWVSSMLSNGDIRNIADPRMPGNLDVNSVWKAVEIAMLCASPASARRPNMSQVVVELKECLATEVDPIELMVNMDLTTDVNPLAR
;
A
#
# COMPACT_ATOMS: atom_id res chain seq x y z
N MET A 1 41.39 -4.28 7.27
CA MET A 1 40.06 -4.44 6.64
C MET A 1 39.09 -4.93 7.72
N LYS A 2 38.12 -4.09 8.09
CA LYS A 2 36.86 -4.51 8.72
C LYS A 2 35.79 -3.83 7.89
N GLY A 3 34.84 -4.59 7.36
CA GLY A 3 33.75 -4.00 6.58
C GLY A 3 32.78 -3.31 7.52
N GLU A 4 32.49 -2.04 7.25
CA GLU A 4 31.28 -1.40 7.76
C GLU A 4 30.08 -2.12 7.12
N ARG A 5 29.09 -2.48 7.94
CA ARG A 5 27.77 -2.84 7.43
C ARG A 5 26.93 -1.58 7.48
N GLU A 6 26.65 -1.00 6.33
CA GLU A 6 25.52 -0.09 6.22
C GLU A 6 24.26 -0.88 6.64
N VAL A 7 23.57 -0.39 7.65
CA VAL A 7 22.27 -0.91 8.04
C VAL A 7 21.26 -0.11 7.25
N GLU A 8 20.67 -0.72 6.22
CA GLU A 8 19.49 -0.16 5.56
C GLU A 8 18.38 -0.01 6.61
N ILE A 9 18.12 1.24 7.01
CA ILE A 9 16.99 1.56 7.88
C ILE A 9 15.74 1.43 7.03
N SER A 10 14.98 0.35 7.24
CA SER A 10 13.67 0.17 6.61
C SER A 10 12.80 1.42 6.84
N ALA A 11 12.14 1.89 5.78
CA ALA A 11 11.32 3.11 5.79
C ALA A 11 10.04 3.00 6.65
N SER A 12 9.84 1.88 7.37
CA SER A 12 8.66 1.56 8.15
C SER A 12 8.58 2.18 9.55
N THR A 13 9.66 2.78 10.07
CA THR A 13 9.66 3.41 11.41
C THR A 13 9.92 4.92 11.35
N ALA A 14 8.93 5.68 10.89
CA ALA A 14 8.90 7.13 11.08
C ALA A 14 8.50 7.46 12.53
N TRP A 15 9.41 8.01 13.32
CA TRP A 15 9.17 8.39 14.71
C TRP A 15 8.49 9.77 14.78
N ILE A 16 7.48 9.90 15.64
CA ILE A 16 6.56 11.05 15.66
C ILE A 16 6.42 11.56 17.10
N PHE A 17 6.47 12.87 17.29
CA PHE A 17 6.36 13.49 18.61
C PHE A 17 4.98 14.13 18.78
N TYR A 18 4.20 13.62 19.74
CA TYR A 18 3.02 14.30 20.26
C TYR A 18 3.45 15.25 21.39
N ILE A 19 2.82 16.43 21.48
CA ILE A 19 3.23 17.49 22.40
C ILE A 19 2.33 17.46 23.64
N LEU A 20 2.92 17.19 24.81
CA LEU A 20 2.19 17.03 26.07
C LEU A 20 2.10 18.34 26.85
N ALA A 21 3.17 19.13 26.88
CA ALA A 21 3.19 20.43 27.55
C ALA A 21 4.34 21.31 27.03
N VAL A 22 4.08 22.62 26.91
CA VAL A 22 5.13 23.64 26.81
C VAL A 22 4.75 24.82 27.71
N ALA A 23 5.62 25.19 28.64
CA ALA A 23 5.27 26.05 29.76
C ALA A 23 6.31 27.13 30.09
N ILE A 24 5.88 28.40 30.07
CA ILE A 24 6.49 29.50 30.81
C ILE A 24 5.91 29.57 32.22
N LEU A 25 6.67 30.16 33.13
CA LEU A 25 6.36 30.10 34.56
C LEU A 25 6.01 31.49 35.16
N HIS A 26 6.04 32.56 34.35
CA HIS A 26 5.74 33.93 34.79
C HIS A 26 5.09 34.81 33.69
N ASN A 27 4.39 35.86 34.13
CA ASN A 27 3.79 36.99 33.41
C ASN A 27 2.61 36.67 32.45
N SER A 28 1.39 36.83 32.97
CA SER A 28 0.13 36.69 32.24
C SER A 28 -0.16 37.79 31.22
N LYS A 29 0.37 39.01 31.36
CA LYS A 29 0.18 40.07 30.34
C LYS A 29 0.94 39.75 29.05
N LEU A 30 2.09 39.10 29.19
CA LEU A 30 2.86 38.62 28.05
C LEU A 30 2.21 37.39 27.40
N ALA A 31 1.72 36.44 28.20
CA ALA A 31 0.95 35.30 27.69
C ALA A 31 -0.37 35.71 27.00
N ALA A 32 -0.95 36.86 27.38
CA ALA A 32 -2.13 37.45 26.76
C ALA A 32 -1.83 38.39 25.56
N GLY A 33 -0.55 38.58 25.21
CA GLY A 33 -0.10 39.50 24.15
C GLY A 33 -0.14 40.97 24.55
N ASP A 34 1.01 41.54 24.94
CA ASP A 34 1.11 42.96 25.30
C ASP A 34 0.91 43.88 24.07
N PRO A 35 -0.13 44.74 24.05
CA PRO A 35 -0.38 45.66 22.93
C PRO A 35 0.77 46.63 22.66
N GLN A 36 1.67 46.89 23.62
CA GLN A 36 2.79 47.81 23.42
C GLN A 36 3.95 47.21 22.60
N HIS A 37 3.90 45.92 22.23
CA HIS A 37 4.92 45.26 21.39
C HIS A 37 4.37 44.66 20.09
N SER A 38 3.11 44.93 19.74
CA SER A 38 2.44 44.49 18.51
C SER A 38 3.03 45.03 17.18
N GLY A 39 4.12 45.81 17.24
CA GLY A 39 4.76 46.45 16.09
C GLY A 39 5.86 45.64 15.41
N ARG A 40 6.29 44.49 15.96
CA ARG A 40 7.29 43.63 15.30
C ARG A 40 6.60 42.60 14.41
N ARG A 41 6.61 42.87 13.09
CA ARG A 41 6.33 41.87 12.06
C ARG A 41 7.16 40.61 12.32
N LEU A 42 6.56 39.44 12.10
CA LEU A 42 7.33 38.26 11.71
C LEU A 42 8.16 38.61 10.47
N ALA A 43 9.42 38.16 10.42
CA ALA A 43 10.21 38.24 9.19
C ALA A 43 9.46 37.49 8.06
N ASP A 44 9.57 37.99 6.83
CA ASP A 44 8.60 37.74 5.75
C ASP A 44 8.16 36.27 5.65
N ASN A 45 6.84 36.08 5.73
CA ASN A 45 6.14 34.81 6.01
C ASN A 45 6.85 33.58 5.40
N PRO A 46 7.53 32.74 6.21
CA PRO A 46 8.45 31.72 5.70
C PRO A 46 7.83 30.78 4.67
N SER A 47 8.56 30.53 3.60
CA SER A 47 8.17 29.60 2.53
C SER A 47 7.89 28.21 3.12
N GLY A 48 6.66 27.70 2.91
CA GLY A 48 6.22 26.40 3.42
C GLY A 48 5.26 26.47 4.62
N PHE A 49 4.89 27.66 5.12
CA PHE A 49 3.87 27.81 6.16
C PHE A 49 2.46 27.89 5.59
N ILE A 50 1.53 27.09 6.13
CA ILE A 50 0.10 27.06 5.76
C ILE A 50 -0.75 27.35 7.01
N THR A 51 -1.81 28.15 6.87
CA THR A 51 -2.71 28.53 7.98
C THR A 51 -4.13 28.64 7.44
N LEU A 52 -4.99 27.68 7.76
CA LEU A 52 -6.39 27.63 7.34
C LEU A 52 -7.30 28.18 8.45
N ASP A 53 -8.21 29.08 8.09
CA ASP A 53 -9.36 29.50 8.91
C ASP A 53 -10.58 28.70 8.42
N CYS A 54 -11.04 27.76 9.24
CA CYS A 54 -11.95 26.72 8.79
C CYS A 54 -13.39 27.24 8.74
N GLY A 55 -14.04 27.10 7.59
CA GLY A 55 -15.35 27.70 7.35
C GLY A 55 -15.31 29.20 6.99
N LEU A 56 -14.14 29.83 6.90
CA LEU A 56 -14.02 31.17 6.29
C LEU A 56 -14.49 31.10 4.81
N PRO A 57 -15.27 32.08 4.30
CA PRO A 57 -15.81 32.01 2.94
C PRO A 57 -14.76 31.81 1.84
N GLU A 58 -15.12 31.07 0.80
CA GLU A 58 -14.23 30.71 -0.31
C GLU A 58 -13.55 31.95 -0.94
N GLY A 59 -12.28 31.79 -1.35
CA GLY A 59 -11.45 32.87 -1.88
C GLY A 59 -11.03 33.94 -0.86
N SER A 60 -11.53 33.91 0.38
CA SER A 60 -11.18 34.88 1.41
C SER A 60 -9.82 34.59 2.05
N SER A 61 -9.11 35.64 2.41
CA SER A 61 -7.91 35.59 3.25
C SER A 61 -7.79 36.85 4.11
N TYR A 62 -6.99 36.80 5.16
CA TYR A 62 -6.62 37.98 5.94
C TYR A 62 -5.33 37.76 6.74
N THR A 63 -4.55 38.82 6.91
CA THR A 63 -3.51 38.87 7.93
C THR A 63 -4.13 39.22 9.28
N ASP A 64 -3.87 38.43 10.32
CA ASP A 64 -4.21 38.79 11.69
C ASP A 64 -3.29 39.93 12.16
N THR A 65 -3.88 41.00 12.71
CA THR A 65 -3.15 42.22 13.07
C THR A 65 -2.32 42.08 14.34
N THR A 66 -2.59 41.08 15.18
CA THR A 66 -1.89 40.88 16.46
C THR A 66 -0.67 39.97 16.28
N SER A 67 -0.76 38.95 15.42
CA SER A 67 0.34 37.99 15.17
C SER A 67 1.07 38.19 13.84
N GLY A 68 0.50 38.91 12.89
CA GLY A 68 1.05 39.05 11.53
C GLY A 68 0.90 37.80 10.64
N ILE A 69 0.21 36.76 11.10
CA ILE A 69 0.01 35.52 10.31
C ILE A 69 -1.11 35.72 9.29
N ASN A 70 -0.86 35.30 8.05
CA ASN A 70 -1.88 35.26 7.00
C ASN A 70 -2.70 33.95 7.09
N TYR A 71 -4.01 34.10 7.26
CA TYR A 71 -5.01 33.04 7.22
C TYR A 71 -5.68 33.01 5.84
N ILE A 72 -5.95 31.81 5.31
CA ILE A 72 -6.71 31.60 4.08
C ILE A 72 -7.94 30.71 4.35
N SER A 73 -8.95 30.81 3.49
CA SER A 73 -10.11 29.91 3.52
C SER A 73 -9.70 28.45 3.34
N ASP A 74 -10.36 27.56 4.08
CA ASP A 74 -10.17 26.11 3.99
C ASP A 74 -10.94 25.44 2.85
N ALA A 75 -11.78 26.19 2.11
CA ALA A 75 -12.76 25.64 1.16
C ALA A 75 -12.16 24.82 0.01
N THR A 76 -10.94 25.11 -0.42
CA THR A 76 -10.25 24.36 -1.50
C THR A 76 -9.50 23.12 -1.00
N PHE A 77 -9.61 22.77 0.28
CA PHE A 77 -8.87 21.68 0.92
C PHE A 77 -9.76 20.56 1.46
N VAL A 78 -11.09 20.63 1.28
CA VAL A 78 -12.07 19.66 1.82
C VAL A 78 -13.34 19.62 0.97
N ASP A 79 -13.84 18.43 0.62
CA ASP A 79 -14.99 18.29 -0.30
C ASP A 79 -16.37 18.47 0.38
N THR A 80 -16.42 18.45 1.72
CA THR A 80 -17.66 18.39 2.52
C THR A 80 -17.62 19.36 3.70
N GLY A 81 -18.67 19.33 4.53
CA GLY A 81 -18.77 20.12 5.75
C GLY A 81 -19.33 21.52 5.53
N ILE A 82 -20.06 22.01 6.52
CA ILE A 82 -20.84 23.26 6.49
C ILE A 82 -20.09 24.31 7.29
N SER A 83 -19.81 25.47 6.66
CA SER A 83 -19.34 26.67 7.35
C SER A 83 -20.37 27.14 8.39
N ARG A 84 -19.89 27.44 9.59
CA ARG A 84 -20.69 27.97 10.70
C ARG A 84 -19.97 29.13 11.35
N SER A 85 -20.74 30.09 11.85
CA SER A 85 -20.26 31.06 12.83
C SER A 85 -20.60 30.57 14.25
N ILE A 86 -19.77 30.92 15.23
CA ILE A 86 -20.08 30.74 16.66
C ILE A 86 -21.32 31.54 17.10
N SER A 87 -21.82 31.25 18.30
CA SER A 87 -22.95 31.98 18.88
C SER A 87 -22.66 33.48 19.02
N PRO A 88 -23.53 34.39 18.51
CA PRO A 88 -23.37 35.84 18.69
C PRO A 88 -23.42 36.34 20.14
N LYS A 89 -23.72 35.45 21.11
CA LYS A 89 -23.61 35.72 22.54
C LYS A 89 -22.15 35.85 22.99
N ILE A 90 -21.21 35.18 22.31
CA ILE A 90 -19.78 35.18 22.63
C ILE A 90 -19.11 36.39 21.96
N LYS A 91 -18.67 37.35 22.78
CA LYS A 91 -18.14 38.63 22.29
C LYS A 91 -16.62 38.63 22.13
N ASP A 92 -15.93 37.89 23.00
CA ASP A 92 -14.47 37.96 23.17
C ASP A 92 -13.70 36.95 22.29
N ALA A 93 -14.37 36.35 21.29
CA ALA A 93 -13.76 35.43 20.35
C ALA A 93 -12.80 36.12 19.36
N GLY A 94 -11.56 35.63 19.34
CA GLY A 94 -10.53 36.02 18.38
C GLY A 94 -10.94 35.68 16.95
N ARG A 95 -10.42 36.43 15.96
CA ARG A 95 -10.92 36.38 14.57
C ARG A 95 -10.95 34.97 13.97
N TYR A 96 -9.89 34.20 14.19
CA TYR A 96 -9.70 32.82 13.73
C TYR A 96 -10.53 31.75 14.51
N THR A 97 -11.38 32.17 15.44
CA THR A 97 -12.34 31.30 16.16
C THR A 97 -13.79 31.71 15.95
N ARG A 98 -14.05 32.71 15.07
CA ARG A 98 -15.41 33.17 14.77
C ARG A 98 -16.13 32.27 13.78
N TYR A 99 -15.37 31.60 12.92
CA TYR A 99 -15.83 30.57 12.01
C TYR A 99 -15.29 29.21 12.42
N LEU A 100 -16.00 28.18 11.99
CA LEU A 100 -15.59 26.78 12.03
C LEU A 100 -16.26 26.02 10.87
N ARG A 101 -15.65 24.91 10.43
CA ARG A 101 -16.31 23.95 9.55
C ARG A 101 -16.85 22.79 10.37
N SER A 102 -18.14 22.49 10.21
CA SER A 102 -18.87 21.43 10.89
C SER A 102 -19.19 20.27 9.95
N PHE A 103 -19.13 19.03 10.42
CA PHE A 103 -19.29 17.82 9.61
C PHE A 103 -20.48 16.96 10.12
N PRO A 104 -21.73 17.37 9.83
CA PRO A 104 -22.93 16.65 10.29
C PRO A 104 -23.20 15.36 9.49
N GLU A 105 -22.56 15.18 8.34
CA GLU A 105 -22.72 14.03 7.45
C GLU A 105 -21.40 13.27 7.31
N GLY A 106 -21.49 11.96 7.08
CA GLY A 106 -20.33 11.06 7.00
C GLY A 106 -19.74 10.66 8.36
N ILE A 107 -19.11 9.48 8.40
CA ILE A 107 -18.43 8.96 9.60
C ILE A 107 -17.01 9.55 9.70
N ARG A 108 -16.29 9.64 8.58
CA ARG A 108 -14.94 10.21 8.47
C ARG A 108 -14.98 11.32 7.41
N ASN A 109 -14.56 12.52 7.77
CA ASN A 109 -14.40 13.65 6.85
C ASN A 109 -12.94 14.13 6.91
N CYS A 110 -12.32 14.49 5.79
CA CYS A 110 -10.90 14.79 5.75
C CYS A 110 -10.56 16.03 4.90
N TYR A 111 -9.62 16.81 5.42
CA TYR A 111 -8.85 17.77 4.65
C TYR A 111 -7.70 17.06 3.93
N THR A 112 -7.40 17.49 2.71
CA THR A 112 -6.18 17.12 1.97
C THR A 112 -5.40 18.39 1.65
N ILE A 113 -4.23 18.55 2.28
CA ILE A 113 -3.39 19.74 2.14
C ILE A 113 -2.16 19.38 1.31
N ASN A 114 -2.12 19.92 0.09
CA ASN A 114 -1.10 19.68 -0.92
C ASN A 114 0.04 20.72 -0.85
N ASN A 115 1.02 20.61 -1.76
CA ASN A 115 2.14 21.53 -1.94
C ASN A 115 3.06 21.66 -0.71
N ILE A 116 3.20 20.57 0.06
CA ILE A 116 4.19 20.44 1.13
C ILE A 116 5.41 19.62 0.65
N THR A 117 6.52 19.70 1.38
CA THR A 117 7.77 19.01 1.02
C THR A 117 7.87 17.64 1.72
N GLY A 118 7.68 16.55 0.96
CA GLY A 118 7.92 15.20 1.45
C GLY A 118 9.34 15.02 2.00
N GLY A 119 9.48 14.16 3.02
CA GLY A 119 10.72 13.98 3.77
C GLY A 119 11.10 15.13 4.71
N SER A 120 10.35 16.25 4.72
CA SER A 120 10.55 17.32 5.70
C SER A 120 9.77 17.08 6.99
N LYS A 121 10.34 17.58 8.10
CA LYS A 121 9.68 17.63 9.39
C LYS A 121 8.69 18.79 9.43
N TYR A 122 7.44 18.51 9.77
CA TYR A 122 6.41 19.53 10.00
C TYR A 122 5.88 19.45 11.42
N LEU A 123 5.61 20.60 12.01
CA LEU A 123 4.58 20.71 13.02
C LEU A 123 3.23 20.90 12.35
N ILE A 124 2.23 20.17 12.83
CA ILE A 124 0.81 20.31 12.52
C ILE A 124 0.06 20.65 13.81
N ARG A 125 -0.82 21.65 13.75
CA ARG A 125 -1.79 21.95 14.82
C ARG A 125 -3.21 21.96 14.26
N ALA A 126 -4.13 21.37 15.01
CA ALA A 126 -5.56 21.53 14.83
C ALA A 126 -6.15 22.29 16.03
N THR A 127 -6.98 23.31 15.80
CA THR A 127 -7.63 24.10 16.87
C THR A 127 -9.15 24.00 16.76
N PHE A 128 -9.80 23.88 17.90
CA PHE A 128 -11.23 23.61 18.06
C PHE A 128 -11.82 24.57 19.10
N PHE A 129 -12.65 25.50 18.65
CA PHE A 129 -13.45 26.36 19.52
C PHE A 129 -14.94 26.14 19.20
N TYR A 130 -15.67 25.47 20.10
CA TYR A 130 -17.07 25.09 19.86
C TYR A 130 -17.99 26.32 19.83
N GLY A 131 -17.87 27.22 20.81
CA GLY A 131 -18.55 28.51 20.82
C GLY A 131 -20.08 28.43 20.68
N ASN A 132 -20.68 27.29 21.01
CA ASN A 132 -22.10 26.96 20.85
C ASN A 132 -22.66 27.35 19.46
N TYR A 133 -21.97 26.91 18.39
CA TYR A 133 -22.32 27.24 16.99
C TYR A 133 -23.63 26.61 16.50
N ASP A 134 -24.08 25.52 17.13
CA ASP A 134 -25.29 24.76 16.78
C ASP A 134 -26.49 25.10 17.68
N GLY A 135 -26.28 25.86 18.76
CA GLY A 135 -27.31 26.22 19.73
C GLY A 135 -27.63 25.13 20.77
N ILE A 136 -26.91 24.01 20.77
CA ILE A 136 -27.18 22.84 21.63
C ILE A 136 -26.56 23.00 23.03
N ASP A 137 -25.52 23.84 23.17
CA ASP A 137 -24.74 24.05 24.40
C ASP A 137 -24.09 22.75 24.97
N LYS A 138 -23.87 21.77 24.10
CA LYS A 138 -23.25 20.47 24.44
C LYS A 138 -22.10 20.19 23.45
N PRO A 139 -20.83 20.42 23.86
CA PRO A 139 -19.68 20.13 23.01
C PRO A 139 -19.62 18.65 22.60
N PRO A 140 -19.17 18.35 21.37
CA PRO A 140 -19.07 16.99 20.87
C PRO A 140 -17.79 16.29 21.36
N GLU A 141 -17.79 14.95 21.38
CA GLU A 141 -16.57 14.15 21.43
C GLU A 141 -16.36 13.42 20.09
N PHE A 142 -15.19 13.59 19.49
CA PHE A 142 -14.85 12.99 18.19
C PHE A 142 -13.35 12.70 18.09
N ASP A 143 -12.96 11.81 17.19
CA ASP A 143 -11.57 11.39 17.04
C ASP A 143 -10.90 12.14 15.88
N LEU A 144 -9.66 12.59 16.09
CA LEU A 144 -8.81 13.26 15.12
C LEU A 144 -7.79 12.27 14.59
N HIS A 145 -7.62 12.23 13.28
CA HIS A 145 -6.77 11.32 12.54
C HIS A 145 -5.84 12.09 11.60
N ILE A 146 -4.72 11.48 11.25
CA ILE A 146 -3.78 11.94 10.24
C ILE A 146 -3.48 10.78 9.30
N GLY A 147 -3.78 10.96 8.02
CA GLY A 147 -3.81 9.89 7.02
C GLY A 147 -4.63 8.68 7.47
N ALA A 148 -3.99 7.51 7.53
CA ALA A 148 -4.58 6.27 8.01
C ALA A 148 -4.57 6.08 9.55
N ASN A 149 -3.94 6.97 10.32
CA ASN A 149 -3.65 6.75 11.74
C ASN A 149 -4.44 7.66 12.69
N MET A 150 -4.74 7.15 13.88
CA MET A 150 -5.40 7.90 14.97
C MET A 150 -4.42 8.88 15.62
N TRP A 151 -4.70 10.17 15.57
CA TRP A 151 -3.90 11.23 16.22
C TRP A 151 -4.31 11.38 17.69
N ASP A 152 -5.55 11.75 17.99
CA ASP A 152 -6.01 12.01 19.36
C ASP A 152 -7.55 12.14 19.42
N THR A 153 -8.17 11.97 20.58
CA THR A 153 -9.58 12.32 20.80
C THR A 153 -9.71 13.82 21.12
N VAL A 154 -10.62 14.51 20.42
CA VAL A 154 -11.05 15.86 20.73
C VAL A 154 -12.23 15.79 21.71
N LYS A 155 -12.05 16.40 22.87
CA LYS A 155 -13.00 16.45 23.99
C LYS A 155 -12.85 17.80 24.67
N PHE A 156 -13.96 18.36 25.18
CA PHE A 156 -14.02 19.67 25.81
C PHE A 156 -14.51 19.53 27.26
N ASP A 157 -13.91 20.27 28.18
CA ASP A 157 -14.38 20.38 29.57
C ASP A 157 -15.45 21.48 29.73
N ASP A 158 -15.43 22.52 28.87
CA ASP A 158 -16.42 23.60 28.81
C ASP A 158 -16.65 24.03 27.34
N ALA A 159 -17.85 24.52 27.01
CA ALA A 159 -18.23 24.98 25.68
C ALA A 159 -17.47 26.22 25.16
N ASN A 160 -16.83 26.96 26.06
CA ASN A 160 -16.13 28.22 25.79
C ASN A 160 -14.59 28.07 25.87
N ILE A 161 -14.07 26.85 26.05
CA ILE A 161 -12.63 26.56 26.05
C ILE A 161 -12.19 26.15 24.64
N SER A 162 -11.14 26.81 24.13
CA SER A 162 -10.42 26.34 22.94
C SER A 162 -9.61 25.10 23.27
N VAL A 163 -9.90 24.00 22.59
CA VAL A 163 -9.05 22.79 22.59
C VAL A 163 -8.12 22.88 21.39
N TRP A 164 -6.87 22.49 21.55
CA TRP A 164 -5.94 22.31 20.42
C TRP A 164 -5.20 20.99 20.55
N LYS A 165 -4.76 20.47 19.40
CA LYS A 165 -3.96 19.26 19.29
C LYS A 165 -2.72 19.57 18.46
N GLU A 166 -1.57 19.04 18.89
CA GLU A 166 -0.27 19.29 18.29
C GLU A 166 0.42 17.96 17.93
N LEU A 167 1.14 17.95 16.81
CA LEU A 167 1.93 16.82 16.34
C LEU A 167 3.16 17.32 15.59
N ILE A 168 4.28 16.62 15.74
CA ILE A 168 5.47 16.81 14.90
C ILE A 168 5.80 15.51 14.19
N HIS A 169 5.67 15.56 12.87
CA HIS A 169 5.71 14.40 12.00
C HIS A 169 6.63 14.70 10.80
N VAL A 170 7.45 13.73 10.41
CA VAL A 170 8.14 13.74 9.12
C VAL A 170 7.17 13.19 8.09
N LEU A 171 6.70 14.03 7.18
CA LEU A 171 5.65 13.66 6.23
C LEU A 171 6.28 12.90 5.05
N PRO A 172 5.87 11.64 4.77
CA PRO A 172 6.50 10.84 3.72
C PRO A 172 6.17 11.33 2.30
N LEU A 173 5.08 12.11 2.15
CA LEU A 173 4.50 12.51 0.86
C LEU A 173 4.39 14.04 0.75
N ASN A 174 4.16 14.52 -0.48
CA ASN A 174 3.97 15.94 -0.79
C ASN A 174 2.54 16.46 -0.49
N TYR A 175 1.77 15.68 0.27
CA TYR A 175 0.47 16.04 0.82
C TYR A 175 0.33 15.48 2.25
N ILE A 176 -0.62 16.03 3.00
CA ILE A 176 -1.05 15.54 4.31
C ILE A 176 -2.57 15.50 4.37
N GLN A 177 -3.11 14.48 5.02
CA GLN A 177 -4.54 14.37 5.27
C GLN A 177 -4.84 14.54 6.76
N VAL A 178 -5.76 15.44 7.11
CA VAL A 178 -6.23 15.66 8.49
C VAL A 178 -7.70 15.33 8.55
N CYS A 179 -8.04 14.27 9.30
CA CYS A 179 -9.35 13.62 9.27
C CYS A 179 -10.07 13.73 10.61
N LEU A 180 -11.37 14.00 10.59
CA LEU A 180 -12.26 14.00 11.75
C LEU A 180 -13.20 12.79 11.65
N VAL A 181 -13.31 12.03 12.74
CA VAL A 181 -14.10 10.79 12.83
C VAL A 181 -15.19 10.92 13.89
N ASN A 182 -16.44 10.77 13.44
CA ASN A 182 -17.64 10.93 14.25
C ASN A 182 -17.91 9.69 15.13
N LYS A 183 -17.85 9.87 16.45
CA LYS A 183 -18.10 8.83 17.47
C LYS A 183 -19.59 8.69 17.83
N SER A 184 -20.50 9.31 17.06
CA SER A 184 -21.93 9.51 17.41
C SER A 184 -22.16 10.29 18.71
N GLN A 185 -21.17 11.08 19.16
CA GLN A 185 -21.23 11.91 20.37
C GLN A 185 -21.31 13.41 20.03
N GLY A 186 -22.12 13.77 19.03
CA GLY A 186 -22.27 15.14 18.50
C GLY A 186 -21.51 15.34 17.17
N THR A 187 -21.61 16.54 16.62
CA THR A 187 -21.10 16.87 15.27
C THR A 187 -19.62 17.27 15.30
N PRO A 188 -18.70 16.52 14.66
CA PRO A 188 -17.30 16.92 14.55
C PRO A 188 -17.15 18.26 13.83
N PHE A 189 -16.15 19.04 14.23
CA PHE A 189 -15.87 20.34 13.62
C PHE A 189 -14.41 20.73 13.80
N ILE A 190 -13.93 21.75 13.09
CA ILE A 190 -12.60 22.34 13.29
C ILE A 190 -12.62 23.85 13.03
N SER A 191 -11.79 24.61 13.74
CA SER A 191 -11.69 26.08 13.64
C SER A 191 -10.43 26.53 12.89
N THR A 192 -9.27 25.90 13.10
CA THR A 192 -8.07 26.17 12.30
C THR A 192 -7.21 24.93 12.07
N ILE A 193 -6.47 24.90 10.96
CA ILE A 193 -5.34 23.98 10.73
C ILE A 193 -4.09 24.83 10.45
N GLU A 194 -3.00 24.58 11.17
CA GLU A 194 -1.72 25.28 10.97
C GLU A 194 -0.59 24.28 10.71
N LEU A 195 0.21 24.53 9.66
CA LEU A 195 1.41 23.77 9.35
C LEU A 195 2.64 24.68 9.30
N ARG A 196 3.72 24.20 9.92
CA ARG A 196 5.00 24.90 10.02
C ARG A 196 6.11 23.92 9.68
N GLN A 197 6.83 24.17 8.59
CA GLN A 197 8.00 23.38 8.22
C GLN A 197 9.13 23.67 9.21
N LEU A 198 9.70 22.63 9.81
CA LEU A 198 10.82 22.72 10.74
C LEU A 198 12.12 22.36 10.01
N GLN A 199 13.24 22.95 10.40
CA GLN A 199 14.54 22.55 9.84
C GLN A 199 14.86 21.12 10.27
N ASN A 200 15.34 20.29 9.33
CA ASN A 200 15.60 18.87 9.63
C ASN A 200 16.58 18.65 10.78
N THR A 201 17.54 19.57 10.98
CA THR A 201 18.50 19.63 12.11
C THR A 201 17.87 19.95 13.47
N SER A 202 16.71 20.61 13.50
CA SER A 202 15.90 20.68 14.71
C SER A 202 15.21 19.33 14.86
N TYR A 203 15.42 18.66 16.00
CA TYR A 203 15.00 17.27 16.22
C TYR A 203 15.74 16.23 15.34
N THR A 204 17.08 16.26 15.32
CA THR A 204 17.98 15.13 14.98
C THR A 204 18.41 14.40 16.25
N ASN A 205 17.50 13.60 16.80
CA ASN A 205 17.28 13.57 18.24
C ASN A 205 16.93 14.97 18.80
N THR A 206 15.85 14.98 19.57
CA THR A 206 15.62 15.92 20.66
C THR A 206 15.56 17.42 20.34
N SER A 207 14.72 17.75 19.37
CA SER A 207 13.76 18.95 19.33
C SER A 207 10.90 18.86 18.39
N GLY A 208 9.77 19.62 18.60
CA GLY A 208 9.27 20.88 19.24
C GLY A 208 9.00 22.07 18.31
N SER A 209 7.93 22.88 18.46
CA SER A 209 6.62 22.76 19.20
C SER A 209 5.71 23.94 18.77
N LEU A 210 4.37 23.97 18.99
CA LEU A 210 3.53 25.16 18.67
C LEU A 210 2.00 25.17 18.96
N ALA A 211 1.56 26.13 19.79
CA ALA A 211 0.16 26.58 19.94
C ALA A 211 -0.11 27.91 20.72
N LEU A 212 0.83 28.87 20.82
CA LEU A 212 0.51 30.27 21.18
C LEU A 212 1.67 31.18 20.79
N ARG A 213 1.40 32.32 20.16
CA ARG A 213 2.44 32.99 19.34
C ARG A 213 3.26 34.03 20.10
N TYR A 214 4.59 33.94 19.95
CA TYR A 214 5.52 35.01 20.25
C TYR A 214 6.22 35.46 18.96
N ALA A 215 6.10 36.75 18.59
CA ALA A 215 6.74 37.34 17.40
C ALA A 215 8.30 37.41 17.45
N ALA A 216 8.92 36.67 18.37
CA ALA A 216 10.36 36.54 18.54
C ALA A 216 10.84 35.08 18.62
N ASP A 217 9.95 34.08 18.56
CA ASP A 217 10.37 32.68 18.42
C ASP A 217 10.49 32.32 16.93
N VAL A 218 11.66 31.86 16.52
CA VAL A 218 11.95 31.45 15.13
C VAL A 218 11.20 30.16 14.75
N TYR A 219 10.73 29.41 15.76
CA TYR A 219 9.87 28.24 15.60
C TYR A 219 8.40 28.51 16.02
N ASP A 220 8.02 29.78 16.29
CA ASP A 220 6.66 30.28 16.61
C ASP A 220 6.01 29.69 17.90
N ARG A 221 6.69 28.77 18.62
CA ARG A 221 6.23 27.94 19.78
C ARG A 221 5.24 28.55 20.78
N SER A 222 4.31 27.69 21.24
CA SER A 222 3.52 27.93 22.47
C SER A 222 4.41 28.07 23.68
N TRP A 223 4.01 28.94 24.60
CA TRP A 223 4.40 28.85 25.99
C TRP A 223 3.17 29.15 26.85
N SER A 224 2.55 28.10 27.40
CA SER A 224 1.43 28.23 28.34
C SER A 224 1.93 28.74 29.70
N LEU A 225 1.12 29.51 30.44
CA LEU A 225 1.51 29.96 31.78
C LEU A 225 1.19 28.88 32.83
N TYR A 226 2.21 28.15 33.29
CA TYR A 226 2.09 27.16 34.36
C TYR A 226 2.46 27.79 35.71
N LYS A 227 1.46 28.03 36.57
CA LYS A 227 1.60 28.75 37.84
C LYS A 227 1.01 27.96 39.01
N ARG A 228 1.61 28.08 40.20
CA ARG A 228 1.08 27.59 41.48
C ARG A 228 1.20 28.65 42.56
N ASP A 229 0.22 28.75 43.46
CA ASP A 229 0.23 29.74 44.54
C ASP A 229 1.34 29.52 45.59
N SER A 230 1.94 28.33 45.63
CA SER A 230 3.11 28.02 46.45
C SER A 230 4.44 28.53 45.87
N TRP A 231 4.44 29.17 44.69
CA TRP A 231 5.66 29.63 44.01
C TRP A 231 5.79 31.16 43.94
N THR A 232 7.03 31.60 43.83
CA THR A 232 7.48 32.99 43.66
C THR A 232 8.02 33.16 42.24
N GLU A 233 7.63 34.25 41.59
CA GLU A 233 8.07 34.60 40.25
C GLU A 233 9.35 35.45 40.29
N LEU A 234 10.28 35.18 39.38
CA LEU A 234 11.57 35.87 39.22
C LEU A 234 11.73 36.33 37.76
N SER A 235 12.36 37.48 37.55
CA SER A 235 12.58 38.03 36.21
C SER A 235 13.79 38.95 36.14
N THR A 236 14.35 39.11 34.95
CA THR A 236 15.38 40.11 34.63
C THR A 236 14.99 40.91 33.39
N ASN A 237 15.49 42.14 33.28
CA ASN A 237 15.41 42.96 32.06
C ASN A 237 16.71 42.94 31.24
N LEU A 238 17.70 42.16 31.68
CA LEU A 238 18.99 42.00 31.00
C LEU A 238 18.92 40.86 29.98
N SER A 239 19.63 41.02 28.86
CA SER A 239 19.79 39.97 27.85
C SER A 239 20.41 38.72 28.46
N ILE A 240 19.92 37.55 28.04
CA ILE A 240 20.48 36.25 28.40
C ILE A 240 21.24 35.69 27.20
N GLU A 241 22.46 35.24 27.46
CA GLU A 241 23.29 34.57 26.46
C GLU A 241 22.76 33.16 26.20
N ILE A 242 22.69 32.77 24.94
CA ILE A 242 22.36 31.39 24.52
C ILE A 242 23.64 30.78 23.91
N PRO A 243 24.38 29.93 24.65
CA PRO A 243 25.58 29.26 24.14
C PRO A 243 25.26 28.35 22.95
N ASP A 244 26.24 28.07 22.09
CA ASP A 244 26.03 27.27 20.86
C ASP A 244 25.37 25.91 21.11
N SER A 245 25.66 25.26 22.24
CA SER A 245 25.01 24.00 22.67
C SER A 245 23.49 24.13 22.91
N SER A 246 22.98 25.32 23.23
CA SER A 246 21.54 25.61 23.36
C SER A 246 20.95 26.35 22.14
N LYS A 247 21.78 26.81 21.18
CA LYS A 247 21.31 27.43 19.93
C LYS A 247 20.60 26.46 18.98
N THR A 248 20.67 25.16 19.21
CA THR A 248 19.82 24.16 18.52
C THR A 248 18.35 24.33 18.89
N TYR A 249 18.06 24.71 20.14
CA TYR A 249 16.70 24.77 20.69
C TYR A 249 16.12 26.20 20.71
N LYS A 250 16.98 27.23 20.63
CA LYS A 250 16.64 28.66 20.54
C LYS A 250 15.46 29.10 21.44
N PRO A 251 15.41 28.75 22.74
CA PRO A 251 14.31 29.19 23.61
C PRO A 251 14.21 30.74 23.56
N PRO A 252 13.01 31.34 23.50
CA PRO A 252 12.89 32.79 23.34
C PRO A 252 13.59 33.53 24.48
N SER A 253 14.27 34.64 24.17
CA SER A 253 15.01 35.42 25.18
C SER A 253 14.10 35.90 26.33
N ILE A 254 12.84 36.19 26.03
CA ILE A 254 11.82 36.60 27.00
C ILE A 254 11.25 35.45 27.84
N VAL A 255 11.30 34.22 27.33
CA VAL A 255 11.02 33.01 28.11
C VAL A 255 12.15 32.82 29.12
N MET A 256 13.39 32.84 28.64
CA MET A 256 14.59 32.71 29.49
C MET A 256 14.72 33.83 30.51
N SER A 257 14.31 35.07 30.22
CA SER A 257 14.40 36.21 31.16
C SER A 257 13.44 36.13 32.34
N THR A 258 12.68 35.03 32.46
CA THR A 258 11.71 34.77 33.52
C THR A 258 11.93 33.39 34.14
N ALA A 259 11.50 33.21 35.39
CA ALA A 259 11.61 31.95 36.11
C ALA A 259 10.67 31.88 37.32
N VAL A 260 10.56 30.71 37.93
CA VAL A 260 9.95 30.52 39.26
C VAL A 260 10.87 29.80 40.22
N THR A 261 10.62 30.04 41.50
CA THR A 261 11.24 29.38 42.64
C THR A 261 10.16 29.18 43.73
N PRO A 262 10.20 28.14 44.56
CA PRO A 262 9.24 27.96 45.66
C PRO A 262 9.19 29.15 46.64
N LYS A 263 8.06 29.33 47.34
CA LYS A 263 7.94 30.30 48.46
C LYS A 263 8.60 29.83 49.75
N ASP A 264 8.69 28.52 49.94
CA ASP A 264 9.43 27.88 51.03
C ASP A 264 10.84 27.53 50.51
N ASP A 265 11.87 28.06 51.15
CA ASP A 265 13.28 27.84 50.81
C ASP A 265 13.71 26.35 50.83
N SER A 266 12.90 25.45 51.38
CA SER A 266 13.14 24.00 51.50
C SER A 266 12.29 23.16 50.55
N ALA A 267 11.23 23.72 49.96
CA ALA A 267 10.28 22.98 49.14
C ALA A 267 10.83 22.67 47.72
N PRO A 268 10.36 21.58 47.09
CA PRO A 268 10.61 21.30 45.67
C PRO A 268 9.73 22.13 44.72
N LEU A 269 10.15 22.21 43.45
CA LEU A 269 9.26 22.52 42.32
C LEU A 269 8.76 21.19 41.74
N GLU A 270 7.50 20.87 41.98
CA GLU A 270 6.87 19.64 41.51
C GLU A 270 5.96 19.88 40.30
N PHE A 271 6.07 19.01 39.31
CA PHE A 271 5.29 19.02 38.08
C PHE A 271 4.76 17.62 37.79
N SER A 272 3.59 17.53 37.16
CA SER A 272 2.88 16.28 36.89
C SER A 272 2.13 16.34 35.58
N TRP A 273 2.18 15.27 34.79
CA TRP A 273 1.48 15.14 33.51
C TRP A 273 0.96 13.71 33.30
N GLU A 274 -0.07 13.53 32.49
CA GLU A 274 -0.47 12.20 32.00
C GLU A 274 0.30 11.88 30.71
N LEU A 275 0.69 10.62 30.50
CA LEU A 275 1.21 10.17 29.20
C LEU A 275 0.06 9.88 28.22
N TYR A 276 0.36 9.95 26.93
CA TYR A 276 -0.60 9.58 25.88
C TYR A 276 -0.90 8.08 25.86
N ASP A 277 0.12 7.25 26.06
CA ASP A 277 0.05 5.78 26.11
C ASP A 277 0.91 5.30 27.30
N ASP A 278 0.51 4.21 27.97
CA ASP A 278 1.27 3.59 29.07
C ASP A 278 2.58 2.94 28.55
N GLU A 279 2.74 2.78 27.23
CA GLU A 279 3.97 2.29 26.56
C GLU A 279 4.81 3.39 25.88
N SER A 280 4.31 4.64 25.76
CA SER A 280 4.99 5.71 25.01
C SER A 280 6.24 6.25 25.71
N GLU A 281 7.40 6.14 25.04
CA GLU A 281 8.60 6.91 25.40
C GLU A 281 8.32 8.42 25.45
N TYR A 282 9.02 9.14 26.32
CA TYR A 282 8.92 10.59 26.45
C TYR A 282 10.28 11.29 26.42
N TYR A 283 10.25 12.55 25.99
CA TYR A 283 11.39 13.46 25.91
C TYR A 283 11.02 14.79 26.55
N MET A 284 11.88 15.29 27.44
CA MET A 284 11.69 16.54 28.17
C MET A 284 12.89 17.46 28.00
N TYR A 285 12.62 18.76 27.96
CA TYR A 285 13.62 19.83 27.89
C TYR A 285 13.34 20.79 29.02
N MET A 286 14.38 21.07 29.80
CA MET A 286 14.29 21.89 30.99
C MET A 286 15.25 23.06 30.83
N TYR A 287 14.71 24.27 30.82
CA TYR A 287 15.43 25.49 30.49
C TYR A 287 15.79 26.25 31.76
N PHE A 288 17.08 26.52 31.94
CA PHE A 288 17.65 27.11 33.13
C PHE A 288 18.56 28.29 32.81
N ALA A 289 18.34 29.42 33.47
CA ALA A 289 19.28 30.54 33.58
C ALA A 289 19.05 31.22 34.93
N GLU A 290 20.10 31.53 35.67
CA GLU A 290 19.94 32.33 36.89
C GLU A 290 19.70 33.79 36.48
N VAL A 291 18.49 34.28 36.78
CA VAL A 291 18.03 35.64 36.42
C VAL A 291 18.34 36.67 37.51
N VAL A 292 18.66 36.23 38.74
CA VAL A 292 18.98 37.10 39.89
C VAL A 292 20.46 36.98 40.23
N ARG A 293 21.17 38.11 40.31
CA ARG A 293 22.60 38.10 40.68
C ARG A 293 22.78 37.72 42.15
N LEU A 294 23.30 36.51 42.41
CA LEU A 294 23.53 36.00 43.75
C LEU A 294 24.59 36.81 44.51
N LYS A 295 24.41 36.95 45.83
CA LYS A 295 25.40 37.53 46.75
C LYS A 295 26.55 36.53 46.99
N THR A 296 27.69 37.01 47.48
CA THR A 296 28.87 36.17 47.78
C THR A 296 28.63 35.09 48.84
N ASN A 297 27.61 35.24 49.68
CA ASN A 297 27.16 34.24 50.65
C ASN A 297 25.96 33.41 50.16
N GLN A 298 25.59 33.49 48.89
CA GLN A 298 24.45 32.78 48.30
C GLN A 298 24.91 31.83 47.19
N SER A 299 24.48 30.58 47.30
CA SER A 299 24.56 29.56 46.26
C SER A 299 23.15 29.10 45.87
N ARG A 300 22.97 28.76 44.59
CA ARG A 300 21.84 27.96 44.13
C ARG A 300 22.34 26.67 43.48
N SER A 301 21.92 25.53 44.01
CA SER A 301 22.19 24.22 43.46
C SER A 301 21.03 23.26 43.74
N PHE A 302 20.65 22.47 42.76
CA PHE A 302 19.50 21.56 42.84
C PHE A 302 19.70 20.29 42.03
N ASN A 303 18.94 19.27 42.40
CA ASN A 303 18.82 18.00 41.70
C ASN A 303 17.44 17.91 41.02
N ILE A 304 17.33 16.99 40.07
CA ILE A 304 16.10 16.70 39.32
C ILE A 304 15.81 15.20 39.46
N SER A 305 14.64 14.86 40.00
CA SER A 305 14.12 13.49 40.08
C SER A 305 12.88 13.31 39.21
N PHE A 306 12.63 12.07 38.78
CA PHE A 306 11.43 11.64 38.05
C PHE A 306 10.80 10.47 38.81
N ASN A 307 9.50 10.54 39.09
CA ASN A 307 8.75 9.53 39.85
C ASN A 307 9.44 9.13 41.18
N GLY A 308 10.20 10.04 41.79
CA GLY A 308 11.00 9.83 43.01
C GLY A 308 12.48 9.50 42.79
N GLU A 309 12.86 8.96 41.64
CA GLU A 309 14.26 8.57 41.34
C GLU A 309 15.12 9.77 40.90
N LEU A 310 16.31 9.93 41.48
CA LEU A 310 17.28 10.96 41.05
C LEU A 310 17.77 10.67 39.62
N ARG A 311 17.54 11.60 38.68
CA ARG A 311 17.92 11.45 37.26
C ARG A 311 19.01 12.40 36.79
N TYR A 312 19.10 13.61 37.36
CA TYR A 312 20.10 14.60 36.95
C TYR A 312 20.49 15.54 38.10
N GLY A 313 21.76 15.96 38.14
CA GLY A 313 22.27 16.94 39.11
C GLY A 313 23.68 16.58 39.64
N PRO A 314 24.29 17.46 40.45
CA PRO A 314 23.79 18.77 40.86
C PRO A 314 23.87 19.82 39.74
N VAL A 315 22.75 20.49 39.47
CA VAL A 315 22.67 21.65 38.57
C VAL A 315 22.99 22.91 39.36
N ALA A 316 23.74 23.84 38.73
CA ALA A 316 23.95 25.20 39.23
C ALA A 316 23.91 26.16 38.02
N PRO A 317 22.77 26.84 37.77
CA PRO A 317 22.63 27.70 36.60
C PRO A 317 23.54 28.92 36.65
N SER A 318 24.17 29.24 35.52
CA SER A 318 24.98 30.45 35.36
C SER A 318 24.11 31.71 35.30
N TYR A 319 24.61 32.81 35.87
CA TYR A 319 23.93 34.11 35.81
C TYR A 319 23.87 34.63 34.38
N LEU A 320 22.66 34.93 33.89
CA LEU A 320 22.34 35.40 32.54
C LEU A 320 22.85 34.50 31.38
N SER A 321 23.08 33.20 31.61
CA SER A 321 23.48 32.27 30.55
C SER A 321 22.56 31.05 30.54
N ALA A 322 21.94 30.79 29.39
CA ALA A 322 20.97 29.73 29.20
C ALA A 322 21.64 28.35 29.11
N ASN A 323 21.13 27.40 29.89
CA ASN A 323 21.43 25.99 29.78
C ASN A 323 20.14 25.22 29.50
N THR A 324 20.21 24.21 28.63
CA THR A 324 19.10 23.31 28.34
C THR A 324 19.50 21.89 28.74
N ILE A 325 18.75 21.29 29.65
CA ILE A 325 18.92 19.87 30.02
C ILE A 325 17.82 19.09 29.31
N SER A 326 18.22 18.14 28.46
CA SER A 326 17.31 17.18 27.83
C SER A 326 17.36 15.84 28.56
N ILE A 327 16.19 15.22 28.77
CA ILE A 327 16.03 13.92 29.44
C ILE A 327 15.03 13.09 28.63
N ASN A 328 15.39 11.85 28.32
CA ASN A 328 14.46 10.85 27.80
C ASN A 328 14.13 9.78 28.84
N GLY A 329 13.03 9.07 28.63
CA GLY A 329 12.64 7.93 29.45
C GLY A 329 11.55 7.09 28.80
N SER A 330 11.56 5.80 29.09
CA SER A 330 10.40 4.93 28.92
C SER A 330 9.50 4.99 30.17
N PRO A 331 8.20 4.69 30.05
CA PRO A 331 7.30 4.53 31.19
C PRO A 331 7.69 3.29 32.02
N GLN A 332 7.59 3.41 33.35
CA GLN A 332 7.88 2.31 34.28
C GLN A 332 6.62 1.43 34.47
N PRO A 333 6.71 0.09 34.28
CA PRO A 333 5.58 -0.81 34.48
C PRO A 333 5.25 -0.97 35.98
N ILE A 334 4.24 -0.23 36.42
CA ILE A 334 3.66 -0.25 37.77
C ILE A 334 2.18 -0.65 37.65
N GLY A 335 1.55 -1.09 38.75
CA GLY A 335 0.19 -1.64 38.79
C GLY A 335 -0.91 -0.82 38.10
N SER A 336 -1.99 -1.51 37.73
CA SER A 336 -3.08 -1.02 36.86
C SER A 336 -3.77 0.26 37.35
N GLY A 337 -3.71 1.31 36.54
CA GLY A 337 -4.39 2.60 36.74
C GLY A 337 -3.69 3.69 35.93
N LYS A 338 -4.40 4.78 35.59
CA LYS A 338 -3.80 5.97 34.96
C LYS A 338 -2.64 6.47 35.83
N LYS A 339 -1.43 6.57 35.26
CA LYS A 339 -0.25 7.06 36.00
C LYS A 339 0.11 8.47 35.55
N MET A 340 -0.15 9.43 36.43
CA MET A 340 0.50 10.72 36.33
C MET A 340 2.01 10.50 36.51
N ASN A 341 2.80 10.81 35.50
CA ASN A 341 4.24 10.91 35.66
C ASN A 341 4.57 12.28 36.25
N GLY A 342 5.63 12.36 37.03
CA GLY A 342 6.01 13.59 37.71
C GLY A 342 7.51 13.80 37.77
N PHE A 343 7.93 15.06 37.71
CA PHE A 343 9.30 15.45 37.96
C PHE A 343 9.36 16.46 39.10
N SER A 344 10.42 16.38 39.89
CA SER A 344 10.65 17.24 41.05
C SER A 344 12.04 17.83 40.98
N ILE A 345 12.13 19.15 41.08
CA ILE A 345 13.40 19.88 41.18
C ILE A 345 13.58 20.26 42.65
N PHE A 346 14.65 19.80 43.29
CA PHE A 346 14.83 19.94 44.74
C PHE A 346 16.24 20.40 45.13
N LYS A 347 16.32 21.18 46.20
CA LYS A 347 17.52 21.83 46.71
C LYS A 347 18.60 20.83 47.15
N THR A 348 19.87 21.11 46.86
CA THR A 348 20.99 20.33 47.46
C THR A 348 21.40 20.91 48.81
N GLU A 349 21.99 20.09 49.69
CA GLU A 349 22.48 20.50 51.02
C GLU A 349 23.46 21.69 50.99
N LYS A 350 24.19 21.86 49.88
CA LYS A 350 25.18 22.93 49.67
C LYS A 350 24.58 24.21 49.07
N SER A 351 23.29 24.21 48.77
CA SER A 351 22.56 25.35 48.25
C SER A 351 21.97 26.18 49.37
N THR A 352 22.23 27.48 49.40
CA THR A 352 21.49 28.38 50.30
C THR A 352 20.08 28.64 49.81
N LEU A 353 19.89 28.69 48.48
CA LEU A 353 18.63 29.09 47.85
C LEU A 353 17.82 27.88 47.35
N PRO A 354 16.49 28.01 47.26
CA PRO A 354 15.62 27.00 46.65
C PRO A 354 15.89 26.81 45.13
N PRO A 355 15.37 25.73 44.52
CA PRO A 355 15.51 25.45 43.08
C PRO A 355 14.91 26.56 42.20
N ILE A 356 15.35 26.63 40.95
CA ILE A 356 14.81 27.56 39.93
C ILE A 356 14.61 26.81 38.61
N ILE A 357 13.59 27.18 37.85
CA ILE A 357 13.43 26.80 36.44
C ILE A 357 12.75 27.95 35.68
N ASN A 358 13.12 28.12 34.41
CA ASN A 358 12.65 29.21 33.55
C ASN A 358 11.44 28.75 32.74
N ALA A 359 11.58 27.59 32.09
CA ALA A 359 10.54 26.97 31.28
C ALA A 359 10.81 25.46 31.08
N PHE A 360 9.83 24.73 30.54
CA PHE A 360 10.04 23.34 30.08
C PHE A 360 9.15 22.98 28.87
N GLU A 361 9.58 21.97 28.12
CA GLU A 361 8.86 21.33 27.01
C GLU A 361 8.78 19.79 27.27
N ILE A 362 7.65 19.13 27.02
CA ILE A 362 7.44 17.67 27.15
C ILE A 362 6.77 17.11 25.89
N TYR A 363 7.30 15.99 25.39
CA TYR A 363 6.81 15.24 24.24
C TYR A 363 6.69 13.77 24.57
N SER A 364 5.71 13.08 24.00
CA SER A 364 5.64 11.62 23.94
C SER A 364 5.80 11.13 22.51
N VAL A 365 6.56 10.06 22.31
CA VAL A 365 6.60 9.33 21.05
C VAL A 365 5.23 8.73 20.79
N LYS A 366 4.71 8.89 19.58
CA LYS A 366 3.47 8.29 19.14
C LYS A 366 3.73 7.39 17.93
N TYR A 367 3.44 6.10 18.07
CA TYR A 367 3.66 5.11 17.01
C TYR A 367 2.44 5.02 16.09
N PHE A 368 2.63 5.29 14.80
CA PHE A 368 1.64 5.02 13.77
C PHE A 368 1.81 3.58 13.29
N LYS A 369 0.91 2.71 13.76
CA LYS A 369 0.98 1.25 13.56
C LYS A 369 0.30 0.79 12.27
N GLN A 370 -0.53 1.63 11.61
CA GLN A 370 -1.15 1.29 10.33
C GLN A 370 -0.40 1.97 9.16
N PRO A 371 0.09 1.22 8.16
CA PRO A 371 0.57 1.82 6.91
C PRO A 371 -0.56 2.46 6.10
N GLU A 372 -0.24 3.56 5.41
CA GLU A 372 -1.12 4.21 4.41
C GLU A 372 -1.19 3.38 3.12
N THR A 373 -2.25 3.58 2.34
CA THR A 373 -2.51 2.89 1.07
C THR A 373 -1.36 3.14 0.09
N HIS A 374 -1.03 2.14 -0.72
CA HIS A 374 0.05 2.26 -1.70
C HIS A 374 -0.17 3.44 -2.65
N LYS A 375 0.84 4.29 -2.83
CA LYS A 375 0.70 5.59 -3.49
C LYS A 375 0.07 5.49 -4.89
N GLU A 376 0.48 4.52 -5.70
CA GLU A 376 -0.08 4.32 -7.05
C GLU A 376 -1.59 4.05 -7.02
N ASP A 377 -2.08 3.31 -6.02
CA ASP A 377 -3.50 3.02 -5.84
C ASP A 377 -4.25 4.28 -5.39
N VAL A 378 -3.64 5.10 -4.52
CA VAL A 378 -4.19 6.39 -4.06
C VAL A 378 -4.30 7.41 -5.20
N ASP A 379 -3.23 7.57 -5.99
CA ASP A 379 -3.21 8.49 -7.12
C ASP A 379 -4.29 8.09 -8.14
N SER A 380 -4.33 6.80 -8.50
CA SER A 380 -5.26 6.25 -9.49
C SER A 380 -6.73 6.34 -9.05
N ILE A 381 -7.05 5.97 -7.80
CA ILE A 381 -8.43 6.06 -7.29
C ILE A 381 -8.89 7.51 -7.08
N THR A 382 -7.96 8.45 -6.88
CA THR A 382 -8.25 9.89 -6.81
C THR A 382 -8.57 10.46 -8.19
N GLU A 383 -7.88 10.04 -9.26
CA GLU A 383 -8.22 10.47 -10.62
C GLU A 383 -9.56 9.85 -11.07
N ILE A 384 -9.80 8.57 -10.77
CA ILE A 384 -11.11 7.91 -10.94
C ILE A 384 -12.24 8.69 -10.22
N LYS A 385 -12.01 9.12 -8.97
CA LYS A 385 -12.96 9.95 -8.21
C LYS A 385 -13.25 11.27 -8.93
N SER A 386 -12.22 11.90 -9.49
CA SER A 386 -12.28 13.17 -10.23
C SER A 386 -13.10 13.02 -11.53
N ILE A 387 -12.69 12.11 -12.42
CA ILE A 387 -13.32 11.83 -13.72
C ILE A 387 -14.83 11.56 -13.58
N TYR A 388 -15.22 10.78 -12.57
CA TYR A 388 -16.61 10.40 -12.36
C TYR A 388 -17.38 11.27 -11.35
N GLY A 389 -16.74 12.28 -10.75
CA GLY A 389 -17.35 13.16 -9.75
C GLY A 389 -17.96 12.43 -8.54
N ILE A 390 -17.33 11.33 -8.08
CA ILE A 390 -17.93 10.39 -7.12
C ILE A 390 -18.11 11.04 -5.74
N LYS A 391 -19.37 11.12 -5.28
CA LYS A 391 -19.78 11.67 -3.98
C LYS A 391 -20.19 10.55 -3.03
N ARG A 392 -19.20 9.94 -2.39
CA ARG A 392 -19.30 8.96 -1.30
C ARG A 392 -18.46 9.44 -0.11
N ASN A 393 -18.22 8.59 0.90
CA ASN A 393 -17.22 8.81 1.96
C ASN A 393 -15.74 8.83 1.46
N TRP A 394 -15.49 9.10 0.18
CA TRP A 394 -14.19 8.97 -0.48
C TRP A 394 -13.27 10.15 -0.12
N GLN A 395 -12.83 10.19 1.13
CA GLN A 395 -11.96 11.23 1.71
C GLN A 395 -10.86 10.61 2.57
N GLY A 396 -9.72 11.29 2.64
CA GLY A 396 -8.53 10.75 3.31
C GLY A 396 -7.97 9.52 2.59
N ASP A 397 -7.28 8.66 3.33
CA ASP A 397 -6.65 7.47 2.79
C ASP A 397 -7.70 6.40 2.39
N PRO A 398 -7.61 5.78 1.20
CA PRO A 398 -8.63 4.87 0.67
C PRO A 398 -8.88 3.60 1.50
N CYS A 399 -7.84 2.98 2.06
CA CYS A 399 -7.94 1.71 2.79
C CYS A 399 -7.80 1.86 4.32
N GLY A 400 -7.33 3.02 4.79
CA GLY A 400 -6.94 3.26 6.18
C GLY A 400 -7.63 4.50 6.79
N PRO A 401 -8.12 4.44 8.05
CA PRO A 401 -8.11 3.29 8.94
C PRO A 401 -8.97 2.12 8.44
N LYS A 402 -8.62 0.88 8.79
CA LYS A 402 -9.36 -0.34 8.38
C LYS A 402 -10.85 -0.36 8.77
N ALA A 403 -11.28 0.50 9.69
CA ALA A 403 -12.70 0.69 10.04
C ALA A 403 -13.45 1.68 9.13
N TYR A 404 -12.74 2.52 8.37
CA TYR A 404 -13.28 3.68 7.65
C TYR A 404 -12.69 3.82 6.22
N PHE A 405 -12.44 2.68 5.57
CA PHE A 405 -12.08 2.65 4.15
C PHE A 405 -13.22 3.16 3.26
N TRP A 406 -12.89 3.50 2.03
CA TRP A 406 -13.83 4.09 1.08
C TRP A 406 -14.92 3.09 0.66
N GLU A 407 -16.18 3.55 0.66
CA GLU A 407 -17.36 2.75 0.34
C GLU A 407 -17.24 2.17 -1.06
N GLY A 408 -17.42 0.85 -1.17
CA GLY A 408 -17.28 0.11 -2.42
C GLY A 408 -15.84 -0.25 -2.77
N LEU A 409 -14.83 0.12 -1.97
CA LEU A 409 -13.52 -0.53 -2.04
C LEU A 409 -13.48 -1.79 -1.17
N ASN A 410 -12.52 -2.66 -1.45
CA ASN A 410 -11.94 -3.57 -0.46
C ASN A 410 -10.42 -3.61 -0.67
N CYS A 411 -9.66 -3.82 0.40
CA CYS A 411 -8.21 -3.75 0.35
C CYS A 411 -7.54 -4.99 0.96
N SER A 412 -6.34 -5.30 0.49
CA SER A 412 -5.43 -6.19 1.21
C SER A 412 -4.91 -5.48 2.47
N TYR A 413 -4.61 -6.27 3.50
CA TYR A 413 -3.95 -5.80 4.72
C TYR A 413 -2.90 -6.82 5.12
N ASP A 414 -1.66 -6.37 5.25
CA ASP A 414 -0.48 -7.11 5.67
C ASP A 414 0.27 -6.17 6.63
N ASP A 415 0.65 -6.65 7.81
CA ASP A 415 1.29 -5.84 8.85
C ASP A 415 2.66 -5.29 8.42
N SER A 416 3.25 -5.81 7.33
CA SER A 416 4.53 -5.38 6.77
C SER A 416 4.44 -4.52 5.50
N ASN A 417 3.27 -4.42 4.85
CA ASN A 417 3.14 -3.84 3.50
C ASN A 417 2.00 -2.81 3.39
N PRO A 418 2.14 -1.75 2.56
CA PRO A 418 1.06 -0.81 2.25
C PRO A 418 -0.21 -1.53 1.72
N PRO A 419 -1.41 -1.21 2.22
CA PRO A 419 -2.66 -1.75 1.69
C PRO A 419 -2.81 -1.49 0.19
N ARG A 420 -3.32 -2.49 -0.53
CA ARG A 420 -3.61 -2.42 -1.97
C ARG A 420 -5.10 -2.56 -2.22
N ILE A 421 -5.64 -1.84 -3.20
CA ILE A 421 -7.05 -1.95 -3.59
C ILE A 421 -7.24 -3.26 -4.36
N ILE A 422 -8.02 -4.18 -3.78
CA ILE A 422 -8.34 -5.49 -4.37
C ILE A 422 -9.78 -5.58 -4.89
N SER A 423 -10.66 -4.66 -4.50
CA SER A 423 -12.02 -4.54 -5.05
C SER A 423 -12.40 -3.08 -5.25
N LEU A 424 -13.18 -2.81 -6.30
CA LEU A 424 -13.70 -1.51 -6.68
C LEU A 424 -15.14 -1.67 -7.21
N ASN A 425 -16.12 -1.10 -6.51
CA ASN A 425 -17.53 -1.27 -6.80
C ASN A 425 -18.25 0.07 -7.00
N PHE A 426 -18.62 0.36 -8.24
CA PHE A 426 -19.35 1.53 -8.70
C PHE A 426 -20.87 1.35 -8.78
N SER A 427 -21.44 0.22 -8.32
CA SER A 427 -22.88 -0.06 -8.50
C SER A 427 -23.82 0.99 -7.88
N SER A 428 -23.43 1.68 -6.81
CA SER A 428 -24.19 2.82 -6.25
C SER A 428 -23.86 4.19 -6.86
N SER A 429 -22.91 4.30 -7.80
CA SER A 429 -22.42 5.59 -8.34
C SER A 429 -23.16 6.10 -9.58
N GLY A 430 -23.94 5.28 -10.29
CA GLY A 430 -24.70 5.70 -11.48
C GLY A 430 -23.83 6.27 -12.61
N LEU A 431 -22.67 5.66 -12.86
CA LEU A 431 -21.64 6.18 -13.77
C LEU A 431 -22.13 6.37 -15.21
N THR A 432 -21.69 7.46 -15.84
CA THR A 432 -21.90 7.76 -17.26
C THR A 432 -20.59 8.25 -17.89
N GLY A 433 -20.17 7.64 -19.00
CA GLY A 433 -18.93 7.98 -19.70
C GLY A 433 -18.16 6.74 -20.15
N GLU A 434 -16.93 6.94 -20.60
CA GLU A 434 -15.99 5.86 -20.89
C GLU A 434 -15.33 5.31 -19.60
N ILE A 435 -14.67 4.17 -19.70
CA ILE A 435 -13.93 3.54 -18.60
C ILE A 435 -12.54 4.17 -18.50
N SER A 436 -12.21 4.78 -17.36
CA SER A 436 -10.92 5.42 -17.10
C SER A 436 -9.78 4.41 -17.19
N ALA A 437 -8.71 4.81 -17.88
CA ALA A 437 -7.51 3.98 -18.04
C ALA A 437 -6.78 3.76 -16.69
N ASP A 438 -6.97 4.66 -15.73
CA ASP A 438 -6.37 4.63 -14.40
C ASP A 438 -6.81 3.42 -13.57
N ILE A 439 -7.94 2.80 -13.92
CA ILE A 439 -8.36 1.50 -13.35
C ILE A 439 -7.31 0.41 -13.62
N SER A 440 -6.55 0.48 -14.73
CA SER A 440 -5.47 -0.47 -15.05
C SER A 440 -4.21 -0.26 -14.20
N ASN A 441 -4.04 0.90 -13.57
CA ASN A 441 -2.95 1.16 -12.63
C ASN A 441 -3.21 0.52 -11.25
N LEU A 442 -4.44 0.07 -10.97
CA LEU A 442 -4.77 -0.68 -9.75
C LEU A 442 -4.30 -2.15 -9.88
N VAL A 443 -2.98 -2.37 -9.91
CA VAL A 443 -2.33 -3.65 -10.28
C VAL A 443 -2.81 -4.87 -9.47
N MET A 444 -3.34 -4.66 -8.26
CA MET A 444 -3.84 -5.71 -7.36
C MET A 444 -5.36 -5.90 -7.41
N LEU A 445 -6.07 -5.22 -8.30
CA LEU A 445 -7.53 -5.24 -8.39
C LEU A 445 -8.03 -6.61 -8.90
N GLN A 446 -8.75 -7.33 -8.04
CA GLN A 446 -9.32 -8.66 -8.32
C GLN A 446 -10.79 -8.58 -8.73
N ILE A 447 -11.51 -7.57 -8.25
CA ILE A 447 -12.96 -7.42 -8.42
C ILE A 447 -13.30 -6.00 -8.86
N LEU A 448 -13.80 -5.85 -10.08
CA LEU A 448 -14.42 -4.61 -10.56
C LEU A 448 -15.93 -4.83 -10.71
N SER A 449 -16.74 -3.93 -10.15
CA SER A 449 -18.21 -4.00 -10.22
C SER A 449 -18.81 -2.66 -10.64
N TYR A 450 -19.84 -2.69 -11.47
CA TYR A 450 -20.57 -1.53 -11.99
C TYR A 450 -22.06 -1.84 -12.10
N ALA A 451 -22.91 -0.82 -12.18
CA ALA A 451 -24.34 -0.99 -12.41
C ALA A 451 -24.68 -0.95 -13.91
N LYS A 452 -25.71 -1.70 -14.31
CA LYS A 452 -26.45 -1.44 -15.56
C LYS A 452 -27.23 -0.14 -15.43
N SER A 453 -26.64 0.99 -15.79
CA SER A 453 -27.31 2.30 -15.79
C SER A 453 -26.73 3.24 -16.87
N ASN A 454 -27.43 3.38 -17.99
CA ASN A 454 -27.31 4.45 -19.00
C ASN A 454 -25.91 4.80 -19.58
N ILE A 455 -24.86 4.00 -19.35
CA ILE A 455 -23.84 3.80 -20.40
C ILE A 455 -24.59 3.29 -21.64
N GLN A 456 -24.24 3.80 -22.83
CA GLN A 456 -25.01 3.54 -24.05
C GLN A 456 -25.02 2.03 -24.36
N ASP A 457 -26.22 1.44 -24.33
CA ASP A 457 -26.40 0.01 -24.09
C ASP A 457 -25.99 -0.87 -25.28
N VAL A 458 -24.74 -1.36 -25.25
CA VAL A 458 -24.34 -2.56 -25.99
C VAL A 458 -24.88 -3.76 -25.22
N SER A 459 -26.17 -4.03 -25.41
CA SER A 459 -26.95 -4.97 -24.61
C SER A 459 -26.46 -6.41 -24.74
N LEU A 460 -25.62 -6.83 -23.80
CA LEU A 460 -25.17 -8.23 -23.64
C LEU A 460 -26.25 -9.11 -22.99
N GLU A 461 -27.49 -8.97 -23.42
CA GLU A 461 -28.58 -9.90 -23.10
C GLU A 461 -28.82 -10.86 -24.27
N SER A 462 -28.40 -12.12 -24.07
CA SER A 462 -28.85 -13.30 -24.81
C SER A 462 -28.49 -13.43 -26.30
N ILE A 463 -27.61 -12.60 -26.88
CA ILE A 463 -27.05 -12.93 -28.20
C ILE A 463 -26.05 -14.09 -28.05
N GLN A 464 -26.33 -15.24 -28.66
CA GLN A 464 -25.33 -16.28 -28.97
C GLN A 464 -24.39 -15.79 -30.09
N ARG A 465 -23.70 -14.68 -29.85
CA ARG A 465 -22.76 -14.08 -30.81
C ARG A 465 -21.45 -14.86 -30.76
N GLN A 466 -21.02 -15.34 -31.91
CA GLN A 466 -19.63 -15.73 -32.09
C GLN A 466 -18.79 -14.44 -32.12
N TYR A 467 -17.83 -14.32 -31.21
CA TYR A 467 -16.85 -13.24 -31.20
C TYR A 467 -15.59 -13.73 -31.91
N THR A 468 -15.05 -12.89 -32.79
CA THR A 468 -13.74 -13.16 -33.39
C THR A 468 -12.63 -12.94 -32.36
N TYR A 469 -11.48 -13.60 -32.53
CA TYR A 469 -10.34 -13.43 -31.61
C TYR A 469 -9.88 -11.97 -31.49
N PRO A 470 -9.82 -11.13 -32.55
CA PRO A 470 -9.56 -9.70 -32.42
C PRO A 470 -10.65 -8.91 -31.68
N GLU A 471 -11.93 -9.27 -31.80
CA GLU A 471 -12.99 -8.68 -30.96
C GLU A 471 -12.77 -9.03 -29.49
N LEU A 472 -12.46 -10.29 -29.17
CA LEU A 472 -12.15 -10.72 -27.80
C LEU A 472 -10.92 -10.00 -27.25
N LEU A 473 -9.81 -9.92 -28.00
CA LEU A 473 -8.62 -9.17 -27.60
C LEU A 473 -8.94 -7.69 -27.34
N ARG A 474 -9.80 -7.06 -28.14
CA ARG A 474 -10.18 -5.66 -27.95
C ARG A 474 -11.12 -5.45 -26.76
N ILE A 475 -12.05 -6.37 -26.51
CA ILE A 475 -13.04 -6.26 -25.42
C ILE A 475 -12.40 -6.64 -24.06
N THR A 476 -11.49 -7.62 -24.05
CA THR A 476 -10.77 -8.07 -22.84
C THR A 476 -9.46 -7.32 -22.58
N ASN A 477 -9.08 -6.38 -23.45
CA ASN A 477 -7.77 -5.74 -23.47
C ASN A 477 -6.61 -6.75 -23.36
N ASN A 478 -6.44 -7.59 -24.39
CA ASN A 478 -5.47 -8.68 -24.43
C ASN A 478 -5.56 -9.62 -23.21
N PHE A 479 -6.79 -10.00 -22.84
CA PHE A 479 -7.13 -10.85 -21.69
C PHE A 479 -6.74 -10.27 -20.32
N SER A 480 -6.48 -8.95 -20.21
CA SER A 480 -6.29 -8.27 -18.92
C SER A 480 -7.60 -8.05 -18.14
N SER A 481 -8.77 -8.30 -18.72
CA SER A 481 -10.07 -8.21 -18.06
C SER A 481 -10.96 -9.44 -18.32
N ILE A 482 -11.75 -9.82 -17.31
CA ILE A 482 -12.56 -11.04 -17.30
C ILE A 482 -14.00 -10.71 -17.72
N LEU A 483 -14.56 -11.48 -18.66
CA LEU A 483 -15.91 -11.27 -19.22
C LEU A 483 -17.07 -11.76 -18.34
N GLY A 484 -16.81 -12.15 -17.09
CA GLY A 484 -17.84 -12.68 -16.17
C GLY A 484 -17.26 -13.30 -14.90
N THR A 485 -18.12 -13.94 -14.10
CA THR A 485 -17.76 -14.54 -12.79
C THR A 485 -17.13 -15.92 -12.88
N ASN A 486 -17.15 -16.55 -14.06
CA ASN A 486 -16.65 -17.90 -14.28
C ASN A 486 -15.30 -17.83 -14.99
N MET A 487 -14.26 -18.45 -14.44
CA MET A 487 -12.99 -18.62 -15.15
C MET A 487 -13.20 -19.55 -16.36
N GLY A 488 -12.73 -19.13 -17.53
CA GLY A 488 -12.79 -19.90 -18.76
C GLY A 488 -11.53 -19.67 -19.59
N LEU A 489 -11.01 -20.73 -20.17
CA LEU A 489 -9.80 -20.68 -21.00
C LEU A 489 -10.19 -20.31 -22.44
N ILE A 490 -9.67 -19.20 -22.94
CA ILE A 490 -9.88 -18.72 -24.31
C ILE A 490 -8.69 -19.19 -25.16
N TYR A 491 -9.02 -19.73 -26.33
CA TYR A 491 -8.10 -20.38 -27.24
C TYR A 491 -8.55 -20.15 -28.69
N GLU A 492 -7.70 -20.47 -29.66
CA GLU A 492 -8.09 -20.52 -31.07
C GLU A 492 -9.18 -21.57 -31.36
N TYR A 493 -9.98 -21.34 -32.41
CA TYR A 493 -11.04 -22.25 -32.82
C TYR A 493 -10.53 -23.26 -33.86
N MET A 494 -10.35 -24.51 -33.42
CA MET A 494 -9.84 -25.60 -34.25
C MET A 494 -10.94 -26.13 -35.16
N ALA A 495 -11.09 -25.48 -36.31
CA ALA A 495 -12.28 -25.56 -37.18
C ALA A 495 -12.55 -26.93 -37.83
N LYS A 496 -11.62 -27.90 -37.76
CA LYS A 496 -11.84 -29.29 -38.22
C LYS A 496 -12.17 -30.25 -37.06
N GLY A 497 -12.14 -29.79 -35.80
CA GLY A 497 -12.40 -30.60 -34.63
C GLY A 497 -11.22 -31.48 -34.22
N ASP A 498 -11.52 -32.59 -33.55
CA ASP A 498 -10.56 -33.59 -33.07
C ASP A 498 -10.10 -34.58 -34.16
N LEU A 499 -8.94 -35.21 -33.98
CA LEU A 499 -8.38 -36.20 -34.90
C LEU A 499 -9.16 -37.54 -34.92
N GLU A 500 -9.75 -37.94 -33.79
CA GLU A 500 -10.60 -39.15 -33.69
C GLU A 500 -11.74 -39.12 -34.73
N ALA A 501 -12.35 -37.94 -34.91
CA ALA A 501 -13.40 -37.66 -35.87
C ALA A 501 -13.00 -37.78 -37.36
N HIS A 502 -11.70 -37.82 -37.70
CA HIS A 502 -11.20 -38.02 -39.08
C HIS A 502 -10.64 -39.42 -39.35
N LEU A 503 -10.38 -40.21 -38.30
CA LEU A 503 -9.90 -41.60 -38.41
C LEU A 503 -11.04 -42.63 -38.27
N SER A 504 -12.13 -42.27 -37.59
CA SER A 504 -13.30 -43.13 -37.32
C SER A 504 -14.04 -43.62 -38.57
N ASP A 505 -14.46 -44.88 -38.57
CA ASP A 505 -15.22 -45.54 -39.67
C ASP A 505 -16.59 -44.91 -39.96
N ASP A 506 -17.21 -44.26 -38.96
CA ASP A 506 -18.64 -43.94 -38.99
C ASP A 506 -18.99 -42.65 -39.79
N LYS A 507 -18.03 -42.02 -40.50
CA LYS A 507 -18.24 -40.80 -41.32
C LYS A 507 -17.82 -40.95 -42.79
N LYS A 508 -18.74 -40.63 -43.71
CA LYS A 508 -18.48 -40.50 -45.16
C LYS A 508 -17.88 -39.13 -45.53
N GLY A 509 -16.83 -38.70 -44.81
CA GLY A 509 -16.16 -37.41 -45.01
C GLY A 509 -14.91 -37.51 -45.89
N ASN A 510 -14.17 -36.39 -46.02
CA ASN A 510 -12.84 -36.39 -46.64
C ASN A 510 -11.88 -37.25 -45.79
N ILE A 511 -11.39 -38.35 -46.36
CA ILE A 511 -10.38 -39.20 -45.73
C ILE A 511 -9.01 -38.52 -45.88
N LEU A 512 -8.29 -38.36 -44.78
CA LEU A 512 -6.94 -37.77 -44.78
C LEU A 512 -5.97 -38.62 -45.60
N THR A 513 -5.18 -37.97 -46.47
CA THR A 513 -4.05 -38.59 -47.19
C THR A 513 -2.97 -39.06 -46.20
N TRP A 514 -2.08 -39.95 -46.65
CA TRP A 514 -0.95 -40.37 -45.83
C TRP A 514 -0.02 -39.20 -45.45
N GLU A 515 0.24 -38.32 -46.41
CA GLU A 515 1.01 -37.08 -46.22
C GLU A 515 0.36 -36.13 -45.17
N GLN A 516 -0.96 -35.91 -45.23
CA GLN A 516 -1.69 -35.12 -44.23
C GLN A 516 -1.62 -35.75 -42.84
N ARG A 517 -1.72 -37.09 -42.76
CA ARG A 517 -1.57 -37.85 -41.52
C ARG A 517 -0.16 -37.73 -40.93
N LEU A 518 0.88 -37.69 -41.76
CA LEU A 518 2.26 -37.43 -41.34
C LEU A 518 2.48 -35.99 -40.87
N ARG A 519 1.91 -34.97 -41.55
CA ARG A 519 1.94 -33.57 -41.09
C ARG A 519 1.33 -33.46 -39.68
N ILE A 520 0.12 -34.01 -39.49
CA ILE A 520 -0.59 -34.06 -38.19
C ILE A 520 0.20 -34.80 -37.10
N ALA A 521 0.80 -35.95 -37.42
CA ALA A 521 1.62 -36.70 -36.47
C ALA A 521 2.88 -35.93 -36.06
N THR A 522 3.49 -35.21 -37.00
CA THR A 522 4.70 -34.41 -36.78
C THR A 522 4.41 -33.19 -35.91
N ASP A 523 3.33 -32.45 -36.19
CA ASP A 523 2.84 -31.34 -35.37
C ASP A 523 2.61 -31.77 -33.91
N ALA A 524 1.88 -32.87 -33.70
CA ALA A 524 1.60 -33.40 -32.36
C ALA A 524 2.88 -33.91 -31.65
N ALA A 525 3.84 -34.47 -32.38
CA ALA A 525 5.14 -34.84 -31.83
C ALA A 525 5.96 -33.61 -31.40
N GLN A 526 5.93 -32.53 -32.18
CA GLN A 526 6.60 -31.26 -31.86
C GLN A 526 5.96 -30.55 -30.66
N GLY A 527 4.62 -30.61 -30.52
CA GLY A 527 3.94 -30.14 -29.31
C GLY A 527 4.43 -30.86 -28.05
N LEU A 528 4.61 -32.18 -28.09
CA LEU A 528 5.16 -32.95 -26.96
C LEU A 528 6.64 -32.71 -26.73
N GLU A 529 7.44 -32.56 -27.80
CA GLU A 529 8.85 -32.17 -27.70
C GLU A 529 9.00 -30.84 -26.93
N TYR A 530 8.18 -29.85 -27.27
CA TYR A 530 8.16 -28.55 -26.59
C TYR A 530 7.81 -28.68 -25.11
N LEU A 531 6.78 -29.46 -24.76
CA LEU A 531 6.38 -29.70 -23.36
C LEU A 531 7.47 -30.42 -22.55
N HIS A 532 8.19 -31.38 -23.15
CA HIS A 532 9.22 -32.17 -22.48
C HIS A 532 10.57 -31.46 -22.36
N HIS A 533 10.99 -30.67 -23.37
CA HIS A 533 12.34 -30.11 -23.45
C HIS A 533 12.40 -28.58 -23.62
N GLY A 534 11.35 -27.97 -24.17
CA GLY A 534 11.23 -26.51 -24.34
C GLY A 534 10.78 -25.80 -23.06
N CYS A 535 9.76 -26.35 -22.39
CA CYS A 535 9.27 -25.86 -21.11
C CYS A 535 10.30 -26.07 -19.99
N LYS A 536 10.47 -25.05 -19.13
CA LYS A 536 11.34 -25.08 -17.96
C LYS A 536 10.58 -24.49 -16.76
N PRO A 537 10.22 -25.30 -15.74
CA PRO A 537 10.35 -26.76 -15.65
C PRO A 537 9.59 -27.55 -16.74
N PRO A 538 10.00 -28.80 -17.06
CA PRO A 538 9.29 -29.69 -17.99
C PRO A 538 7.86 -30.01 -17.56
N ILE A 539 7.00 -30.23 -18.55
CA ILE A 539 5.57 -30.54 -18.41
C ILE A 539 5.29 -31.91 -19.03
N VAL A 540 4.67 -32.81 -18.28
CA VAL A 540 4.16 -34.10 -18.80
C VAL A 540 2.65 -33.97 -18.98
N HIS A 541 2.14 -34.25 -20.19
CA HIS A 541 0.75 -34.01 -20.59
C HIS A 541 -0.23 -35.05 -20.01
N ARG A 542 0.21 -36.31 -19.94
CA ARG A 542 -0.45 -37.47 -19.30
C ARG A 542 -1.77 -37.96 -19.91
N ASP A 543 -2.36 -37.25 -20.87
CA ASP A 543 -3.55 -37.69 -21.62
C ASP A 543 -3.45 -37.39 -23.13
N VAL A 544 -2.39 -37.92 -23.75
CA VAL A 544 -2.19 -37.84 -25.20
C VAL A 544 -3.06 -38.88 -25.89
N ASN A 545 -4.10 -38.43 -26.59
CA ASN A 545 -5.05 -39.30 -27.29
C ASN A 545 -5.59 -38.58 -28.56
N CYS A 546 -6.35 -39.29 -29.41
CA CYS A 546 -6.86 -38.71 -30.66
C CYS A 546 -8.00 -37.70 -30.48
N THR A 547 -8.67 -37.64 -29.32
CA THR A 547 -9.65 -36.58 -29.00
C THR A 547 -8.98 -35.29 -28.52
N ASN A 548 -7.79 -35.41 -27.94
CA ASN A 548 -6.98 -34.31 -27.40
C ASN A 548 -5.94 -33.77 -28.43
N ILE A 549 -5.98 -34.27 -29.67
CA ILE A 549 -5.27 -33.68 -30.81
C ILE A 549 -6.33 -33.00 -31.69
N LEU A 550 -6.27 -31.67 -31.74
CA LEU A 550 -7.26 -30.84 -32.43
C LEU A 550 -6.66 -30.24 -33.70
N LEU A 551 -7.48 -30.02 -34.72
CA LEU A 551 -7.08 -29.65 -36.08
C LEU A 551 -7.69 -28.30 -36.49
N ASN A 552 -6.86 -27.35 -36.91
CA ASN A 552 -7.31 -26.04 -37.42
C ASN A 552 -7.83 -26.16 -38.87
N ASP A 553 -8.26 -25.03 -39.45
CA ASP A 553 -8.82 -24.99 -40.80
C ASP A 553 -7.87 -25.47 -41.92
N THR A 554 -6.55 -25.37 -41.71
CA THR A 554 -5.48 -25.89 -42.60
C THR A 554 -5.02 -27.32 -42.29
N PHE A 555 -5.67 -28.01 -41.34
CA PHE A 555 -5.28 -29.34 -40.80
C PHE A 555 -3.96 -29.37 -40.01
N GLN A 556 -3.40 -28.23 -39.61
CA GLN A 556 -2.33 -28.19 -38.62
C GLN A 556 -2.85 -28.68 -37.27
N ALA A 557 -2.08 -29.52 -36.57
CA ALA A 557 -2.49 -30.13 -35.31
C ALA A 557 -1.95 -29.39 -34.09
N LYS A 558 -2.73 -29.37 -33.00
CA LYS A 558 -2.26 -28.95 -31.67
C LYS A 558 -2.77 -29.87 -30.56
N LEU A 559 -1.95 -30.04 -29.53
CA LEU A 559 -2.28 -30.78 -28.30
C LEU A 559 -3.19 -29.93 -27.40
N ALA A 560 -4.21 -30.54 -26.81
CA ALA A 560 -5.21 -29.90 -25.96
C ALA A 560 -5.56 -30.75 -24.72
N ASP A 561 -6.34 -30.16 -23.80
CA ASP A 561 -6.68 -30.70 -22.48
C ASP A 561 -5.46 -31.02 -21.58
N PHE A 562 -4.97 -29.95 -20.93
CA PHE A 562 -3.92 -30.02 -19.93
C PHE A 562 -4.45 -30.36 -18.51
N GLY A 563 -5.72 -30.76 -18.36
CA GLY A 563 -6.37 -31.00 -17.06
C GLY A 563 -5.74 -32.12 -16.22
N LEU A 564 -4.97 -33.02 -16.84
CA LEU A 564 -4.19 -34.06 -16.16
C LEU A 564 -2.68 -33.82 -16.19
N SER A 565 -2.21 -32.69 -16.74
CA SER A 565 -0.78 -32.40 -16.89
C SER A 565 -0.07 -32.19 -15.55
N LYS A 566 1.26 -32.33 -15.52
CA LYS A 566 2.05 -32.10 -14.31
C LYS A 566 3.43 -31.51 -14.61
N ILE A 567 3.76 -30.46 -13.86
CA ILE A 567 5.08 -29.82 -13.78
C ILE A 567 6.00 -30.62 -12.85
N PHE A 568 7.27 -30.79 -13.24
CA PHE A 568 8.30 -31.44 -12.41
C PHE A 568 9.47 -30.49 -12.13
N PRO A 569 9.70 -30.07 -10.86
CA PRO A 569 10.82 -29.19 -10.52
C PRO A 569 12.17 -29.92 -10.58
N THR A 570 13.14 -29.29 -11.25
CA THR A 570 14.41 -29.89 -11.68
C THR A 570 15.26 -30.46 -10.53
N ASP A 571 15.23 -29.83 -9.36
CA ASP A 571 16.16 -30.14 -8.24
C ASP A 571 15.56 -31.09 -7.18
N SER A 572 14.39 -31.70 -7.43
CA SER A 572 13.66 -32.51 -6.43
C SER A 572 13.72 -34.03 -6.66
N ALA A 573 14.93 -34.58 -6.83
CA ALA A 573 15.15 -36.03 -6.93
C ALA A 573 14.77 -36.83 -5.66
N ALA A 574 14.52 -36.15 -4.53
CA ALA A 574 14.35 -36.76 -3.21
C ALA A 574 12.93 -37.27 -2.86
N LEU A 575 11.89 -36.90 -3.64
CA LEU A 575 10.49 -37.29 -3.35
C LEU A 575 9.91 -38.35 -4.30
N CYS A 576 10.78 -39.12 -4.96
CA CYS A 576 10.41 -40.01 -6.08
C CYS A 576 10.29 -41.50 -5.70
N TYR A 577 9.86 -41.82 -4.48
CA TYR A 577 9.86 -43.21 -3.95
C TYR A 577 8.47 -43.85 -3.70
N GLU A 578 7.38 -43.09 -3.64
CA GLU A 578 6.04 -43.62 -3.27
C GLU A 578 4.92 -43.42 -4.30
N SER A 579 5.23 -43.01 -5.53
CA SER A 579 4.25 -43.03 -6.64
C SER A 579 4.81 -43.75 -7.86
N ASN A 580 4.01 -44.69 -8.40
CA ASN A 580 4.43 -45.56 -9.50
C ASN A 580 4.81 -44.73 -10.76
N ARG A 581 5.89 -45.15 -11.45
CA ARG A 581 6.76 -44.26 -12.24
C ARG A 581 6.07 -43.57 -13.43
N LEU A 582 5.61 -42.34 -13.23
CA LEU A 582 5.10 -41.43 -14.26
C LEU A 582 6.22 -40.48 -14.71
N THR A 583 6.59 -40.50 -16.00
CA THR A 583 7.57 -39.59 -16.62
C THR A 583 7.12 -39.22 -18.04
N GLU A 584 7.90 -38.38 -18.74
CA GLU A 584 7.81 -38.13 -20.20
C GLU A 584 7.48 -39.39 -21.03
N LYS A 585 8.02 -40.56 -20.62
CA LYS A 585 7.90 -41.83 -21.34
C LYS A 585 6.47 -42.39 -21.32
N THR A 586 5.59 -41.86 -20.47
CA THR A 586 4.14 -42.14 -20.51
C THR A 586 3.51 -41.45 -21.72
N ASP A 587 3.81 -40.18 -21.96
CA ASP A 587 3.32 -39.44 -23.13
C ASP A 587 3.85 -40.05 -24.43
N VAL A 588 5.14 -40.44 -24.47
CA VAL A 588 5.74 -41.15 -25.63
C VAL A 588 4.98 -42.45 -25.94
N TYR A 589 4.54 -43.19 -24.93
CA TYR A 589 3.76 -44.42 -25.13
C TYR A 589 2.40 -44.14 -25.74
N SER A 590 1.68 -43.18 -25.17
CA SER A 590 0.34 -42.79 -25.63
C SER A 590 0.40 -42.19 -27.04
N PHE A 591 1.42 -41.37 -27.34
CA PHE A 591 1.73 -40.93 -28.71
C PHE A 591 2.01 -42.11 -29.66
N GLY A 592 2.73 -43.14 -29.22
CA GLY A 592 2.93 -44.36 -30.00
C GLY A 592 1.61 -45.05 -30.37
N VAL A 593 0.66 -45.14 -29.44
CA VAL A 593 -0.69 -45.70 -29.69
C VAL A 593 -1.49 -44.81 -30.66
N VAL A 594 -1.40 -43.48 -30.51
CA VAL A 594 -1.97 -42.51 -31.47
C VAL A 594 -1.38 -42.70 -32.87
N LEU A 595 -0.05 -42.82 -33.01
CA LEU A 595 0.61 -42.97 -34.30
C LEU A 595 0.23 -44.30 -34.99
N LEU A 596 0.12 -45.40 -34.25
CA LEU A 596 -0.44 -46.65 -34.79
C LEU A 596 -1.89 -46.46 -35.29
N LYS A 597 -2.71 -45.67 -34.61
CA LYS A 597 -4.08 -45.36 -35.05
C LYS A 597 -4.12 -44.48 -36.29
N ILE A 598 -3.23 -43.48 -36.39
CA ILE A 598 -3.05 -42.65 -37.59
C ILE A 598 -2.70 -43.52 -38.81
N ILE A 599 -1.72 -44.43 -38.67
CA ILE A 599 -1.27 -45.31 -39.75
C ILE A 599 -2.37 -46.29 -40.19
N THR A 600 -3.01 -46.97 -39.23
CA THR A 600 -3.90 -48.10 -39.51
C THR A 600 -5.37 -47.73 -39.72
N GLY A 601 -5.79 -46.55 -39.25
CA GLY A 601 -7.20 -46.12 -39.22
C GLY A 601 -8.08 -46.89 -38.24
N ARG A 602 -7.52 -47.84 -37.46
CA ARG A 602 -8.30 -48.78 -36.62
C ARG A 602 -8.59 -48.23 -35.23
N SER A 603 -9.70 -48.70 -34.64
CA SER A 603 -9.95 -48.55 -33.20
C SER A 603 -8.84 -49.25 -32.38
N ILE A 604 -8.50 -48.66 -31.22
CA ILE A 604 -7.43 -49.15 -30.32
C ILE A 604 -7.77 -50.53 -29.74
N ILE A 605 -9.08 -50.80 -29.58
CA ILE A 605 -9.69 -52.09 -29.25
C ILE A 605 -10.65 -52.45 -30.40
N GLY A 606 -10.57 -53.67 -30.91
CA GLY A 606 -11.42 -54.13 -32.02
C GLY A 606 -12.93 -54.17 -31.67
N ARG A 607 -13.80 -53.88 -32.64
CA ARG A 607 -15.27 -54.06 -32.53
C ARG A 607 -15.71 -55.52 -32.75
N THR A 608 -14.80 -56.49 -32.69
CA THR A 608 -15.03 -57.93 -32.95
C THR A 608 -14.38 -58.80 -31.87
N HIS A 609 -14.72 -60.10 -31.81
CA HIS A 609 -14.54 -60.96 -30.62
C HIS A 609 -13.12 -61.07 -30.01
N ASP A 610 -12.06 -60.78 -30.77
CA ASP A 610 -10.70 -60.69 -30.24
C ASP A 610 -10.39 -59.25 -29.79
N ASN A 611 -10.41 -59.00 -28.47
CA ASN A 611 -10.01 -57.74 -27.83
C ASN A 611 -8.48 -57.46 -27.91
N THR A 612 -7.85 -57.82 -29.03
CA THR A 612 -6.42 -57.61 -29.30
C THR A 612 -6.13 -56.11 -29.39
N HIS A 613 -5.16 -55.63 -28.60
CA HIS A 613 -4.76 -54.23 -28.61
C HIS A 613 -4.05 -53.89 -29.94
N ILE A 614 -4.24 -52.67 -30.45
CA ILE A 614 -3.68 -52.22 -31.75
C ILE A 614 -2.19 -52.55 -31.94
N SER A 615 -1.34 -52.36 -30.92
CA SER A 615 0.10 -52.69 -30.99
C SER A 615 0.41 -54.19 -31.02
N GLN A 616 -0.44 -55.04 -30.44
CA GLN A 616 -0.33 -56.50 -30.57
C GLN A 616 -0.73 -56.95 -31.98
N TRP A 617 -1.79 -56.37 -32.54
CA TRP A 617 -2.21 -56.66 -33.91
C TRP A 617 -1.13 -56.26 -34.93
N VAL A 618 -0.58 -55.04 -34.83
CA VAL A 618 0.55 -54.60 -35.68
C VAL A 618 1.77 -55.50 -35.50
N SER A 619 2.10 -55.91 -34.26
CA SER A 619 3.19 -56.87 -34.03
C SER A 619 2.98 -58.21 -34.76
N SER A 620 1.74 -58.70 -34.82
CA SER A 620 1.43 -59.94 -35.55
C SER A 620 1.55 -59.79 -37.07
N MET A 621 1.15 -58.64 -37.64
CA MET A 621 1.27 -58.38 -39.08
C MET A 621 2.74 -58.18 -39.50
N LEU A 622 3.54 -57.48 -38.68
CA LEU A 622 4.99 -57.39 -38.88
C LEU A 622 5.67 -58.77 -38.82
N SER A 623 5.25 -59.63 -37.88
CA SER A 623 5.78 -61.01 -37.77
C SER A 623 5.46 -61.88 -38.99
N ASN A 624 4.38 -61.56 -39.72
CA ASN A 624 3.98 -62.22 -40.96
C ASN A 624 4.55 -61.54 -42.23
N GLY A 625 5.26 -60.42 -42.09
CA GLY A 625 5.81 -59.63 -43.22
C GLY A 625 4.78 -58.81 -44.01
N ASP A 626 3.53 -58.72 -43.56
CA ASP A 626 2.41 -58.17 -44.33
C ASP A 626 2.17 -56.68 -44.06
N ILE A 627 3.15 -55.83 -44.39
CA ILE A 627 3.06 -54.38 -44.09
C ILE A 627 2.02 -53.63 -44.93
N ARG A 628 1.72 -54.10 -46.15
CA ARG A 628 0.74 -53.43 -47.02
C ARG A 628 -0.67 -53.44 -46.42
N ASN A 629 -0.99 -54.45 -45.62
CA ASN A 629 -2.26 -54.56 -44.91
C ASN A 629 -2.24 -53.94 -43.49
N ILE A 630 -1.14 -53.30 -43.07
CA ILE A 630 -1.06 -52.50 -41.84
C ILE A 630 -1.62 -51.09 -42.08
N ALA A 631 -1.31 -50.48 -43.22
CA ALA A 631 -1.82 -49.15 -43.57
C ALA A 631 -3.36 -49.15 -43.74
N ASP A 632 -3.99 -48.03 -43.40
CA ASP A 632 -5.42 -47.80 -43.62
C ASP A 632 -5.78 -47.88 -45.12
N PRO A 633 -6.53 -48.91 -45.57
CA PRO A 633 -6.83 -49.12 -46.99
C PRO A 633 -7.80 -48.09 -47.57
N ARG A 634 -8.30 -47.15 -46.74
CA ARG A 634 -9.15 -46.04 -47.15
C ARG A 634 -8.34 -44.82 -47.61
N MET A 635 -7.03 -44.76 -47.35
CA MET A 635 -6.20 -43.60 -47.69
C MET A 635 -6.12 -43.35 -49.20
N PRO A 636 -6.46 -42.15 -49.70
CA PRO A 636 -6.33 -41.81 -51.11
C PRO A 636 -4.89 -41.40 -51.46
N GLY A 637 -4.37 -41.94 -52.56
CA GLY A 637 -3.05 -41.62 -53.12
C GLY A 637 -2.19 -42.86 -53.39
N ASN A 638 -0.99 -42.63 -53.91
CA ASN A 638 0.11 -43.58 -53.77
C ASN A 638 0.80 -43.30 -52.42
N LEU A 639 1.24 -44.34 -51.70
CA LEU A 639 2.01 -44.20 -50.47
C LEU A 639 3.42 -44.75 -50.71
N ASP A 640 4.46 -44.09 -50.19
CA ASP A 640 5.77 -44.74 -50.10
C ASP A 640 5.75 -45.79 -48.99
N VAL A 641 5.98 -47.04 -49.38
CA VAL A 641 6.04 -48.17 -48.45
C VAL A 641 7.20 -48.01 -47.45
N ASN A 642 8.27 -47.28 -47.81
CA ASN A 642 9.39 -47.02 -46.89
C ASN A 642 9.02 -45.96 -45.84
N SER A 643 8.32 -44.89 -46.22
CA SER A 643 7.71 -43.91 -45.29
C SER A 643 6.78 -44.60 -44.29
N VAL A 644 5.85 -45.44 -44.77
CA VAL A 644 4.94 -46.22 -43.91
C VAL A 644 5.71 -47.21 -43.01
N TRP A 645 6.75 -47.89 -43.54
CA TRP A 645 7.60 -48.79 -42.76
C TRP A 645 8.26 -48.07 -41.58
N LYS A 646 8.96 -46.96 -41.86
CA LYS A 646 9.67 -46.17 -40.86
C LYS A 646 8.68 -45.60 -39.81
N ALA A 647 7.52 -45.11 -40.23
CA ALA A 647 6.47 -44.65 -39.32
C ALA A 647 5.96 -45.77 -38.38
N VAL A 648 5.78 -47.00 -38.87
CA VAL A 648 5.40 -48.17 -38.05
C VAL A 648 6.48 -48.54 -37.04
N GLU A 649 7.76 -48.52 -37.44
CA GLU A 649 8.88 -48.81 -36.52
C GLU A 649 8.95 -47.78 -35.37
N ILE A 650 8.88 -46.49 -35.68
CA ILE A 650 8.83 -45.41 -34.66
C ILE A 650 7.64 -45.63 -33.71
N ALA A 651 6.46 -45.91 -34.25
CA ALA A 651 5.24 -46.12 -33.47
C ALA A 651 5.37 -47.32 -32.51
N MET A 652 5.96 -48.43 -32.97
CA MET A 652 6.20 -49.63 -32.16
C MET A 652 7.30 -49.46 -31.11
N LEU A 653 8.32 -48.64 -31.38
CA LEU A 653 9.33 -48.24 -30.38
C LEU A 653 8.71 -47.34 -29.29
N CYS A 654 7.87 -46.38 -29.69
CA CYS A 654 7.12 -45.53 -28.77
C CYS A 654 6.15 -46.34 -27.90
N ALA A 655 5.35 -47.22 -28.51
CA ALA A 655 4.41 -48.10 -27.83
C ALA A 655 5.07 -49.31 -27.10
N SER A 656 6.40 -49.31 -26.92
CA SER A 656 7.09 -50.42 -26.25
C SER A 656 6.67 -50.57 -24.78
N PRO A 657 6.40 -51.78 -24.25
CA PRO A 657 6.11 -51.98 -22.83
C PRO A 657 7.25 -51.53 -21.91
N ALA A 658 8.51 -51.64 -22.35
CA ALA A 658 9.67 -51.20 -21.60
C ALA A 658 9.93 -49.71 -21.83
N SER A 659 9.66 -48.86 -20.83
CA SER A 659 9.84 -47.40 -20.93
C SER A 659 11.26 -46.97 -21.29
N ALA A 660 12.28 -47.74 -20.90
CA ALA A 660 13.68 -47.51 -21.27
C ALA A 660 14.04 -47.79 -22.74
N ARG A 661 13.13 -48.44 -23.52
CA ARG A 661 13.28 -48.63 -24.97
C ARG A 661 12.58 -47.56 -25.81
N ARG A 662 11.75 -46.71 -25.18
CA ARG A 662 11.02 -45.65 -25.88
C ARG A 662 11.96 -44.48 -26.18
N PRO A 663 11.96 -43.91 -27.39
CA PRO A 663 12.76 -42.73 -27.73
C PRO A 663 12.36 -41.50 -26.87
N ASN A 664 13.10 -40.40 -26.98
CA ASN A 664 12.58 -39.09 -26.55
C ASN A 664 11.81 -38.43 -27.71
N MET A 665 11.01 -37.39 -27.42
CA MET A 665 10.17 -36.80 -28.46
C MET A 665 10.97 -36.08 -29.56
N SER A 666 12.16 -35.55 -29.27
CA SER A 666 13.06 -34.99 -30.30
C SER A 666 13.49 -36.02 -31.34
N GLN A 667 13.82 -37.25 -30.91
CA GLN A 667 14.08 -38.36 -31.84
C GLN A 667 12.84 -38.68 -32.68
N VAL A 668 11.65 -38.75 -32.07
CA VAL A 668 10.39 -39.00 -32.78
C VAL A 668 10.10 -37.91 -33.84
N VAL A 669 10.33 -36.64 -33.50
CA VAL A 669 10.16 -35.50 -34.43
C VAL A 669 11.11 -35.58 -35.62
N VAL A 670 12.39 -35.91 -35.42
CA VAL A 670 13.35 -36.07 -36.51
C VAL A 670 12.94 -37.23 -37.43
N GLU A 671 12.65 -38.39 -36.86
CA GLU A 671 12.33 -39.60 -37.60
C GLU A 671 11.01 -39.45 -38.39
N LEU A 672 10.00 -38.74 -37.85
CA LEU A 672 8.76 -38.41 -38.57
C LEU A 672 8.96 -37.36 -39.68
N LYS A 673 9.81 -36.35 -39.47
CA LYS A 673 10.15 -35.38 -40.53
C LYS A 673 10.85 -36.04 -41.71
N GLU A 674 11.68 -37.05 -41.46
CA GLU A 674 12.25 -37.87 -42.53
C GLU A 674 11.18 -38.71 -43.27
N CYS A 675 10.16 -39.23 -42.58
CA CYS A 675 9.03 -39.92 -43.22
C CYS A 675 8.19 -38.98 -44.10
N LEU A 676 8.03 -37.71 -43.69
CA LEU A 676 7.30 -36.69 -44.45
C LEU A 676 8.11 -36.21 -45.66
N ALA A 677 9.44 -36.11 -45.54
CA ALA A 677 10.33 -35.65 -46.61
C ALA A 677 10.40 -36.60 -47.82
N THR A 678 9.94 -37.86 -47.72
CA THR A 678 9.82 -38.76 -48.87
C THR A 678 8.45 -38.70 -49.57
N GLU A 679 7.46 -38.00 -49.00
CA GLU A 679 6.09 -37.86 -49.51
C GLU A 679 5.81 -36.45 -50.09
N VAL A 680 6.73 -35.50 -49.91
CA VAL A 680 6.57 -34.09 -50.31
C VAL A 680 7.54 -33.73 -51.45
N ASP A 681 7.04 -33.01 -52.47
CA ASP A 681 7.79 -32.61 -53.65
C ASP A 681 8.96 -31.65 -53.27
N PRO A 682 10.20 -31.80 -53.78
CA PRO A 682 11.38 -31.07 -53.28
C PRO A 682 11.32 -29.53 -53.32
N ILE A 683 10.34 -28.97 -54.03
CA ILE A 683 10.12 -27.52 -54.15
C ILE A 683 9.38 -26.96 -52.91
N GLU A 684 8.46 -27.71 -52.28
CA GLU A 684 7.81 -27.23 -51.03
C GLU A 684 8.80 -27.18 -49.85
N LEU A 685 9.75 -28.11 -49.82
CA LEU A 685 10.79 -28.17 -48.77
C LEU A 685 11.64 -26.90 -48.70
N MET A 686 11.87 -26.21 -49.82
CA MET A 686 12.64 -24.96 -49.84
C MET A 686 11.86 -23.74 -49.33
N VAL A 687 10.53 -23.77 -49.37
CA VAL A 687 9.69 -22.62 -48.96
C VAL A 687 9.44 -22.60 -47.45
N ASN A 688 9.37 -23.78 -46.81
CA ASN A 688 9.06 -23.90 -45.39
C ASN A 688 10.28 -23.85 -44.45
N MET A 689 11.50 -23.70 -44.98
CA MET A 689 12.73 -23.59 -44.18
C MET A 689 13.20 -22.15 -43.89
N ASP A 690 12.67 -21.15 -44.60
CA ASP A 690 13.20 -19.77 -44.55
C ASP A 690 12.13 -18.77 -44.06
N LEU A 691 11.62 -19.03 -42.85
CA LEU A 691 10.82 -18.08 -42.07
C LEU A 691 11.30 -18.05 -40.61
N THR A 692 11.29 -16.85 -40.05
CA THR A 692 11.95 -16.46 -38.80
C THR A 692 11.53 -17.25 -37.57
N THR A 693 12.42 -17.30 -36.58
CA THR A 693 12.23 -17.93 -35.27
C THR A 693 11.16 -17.24 -34.41
N ASP A 694 9.89 -17.51 -34.70
CA ASP A 694 8.79 -17.36 -33.73
C ASP A 694 8.31 -18.76 -33.33
N VAL A 695 8.47 -19.10 -32.05
CA VAL A 695 8.03 -20.39 -31.49
C VAL A 695 6.53 -20.34 -31.21
N ASN A 696 5.73 -20.32 -32.28
CA ASN A 696 4.29 -20.48 -32.19
C ASN A 696 3.98 -21.83 -31.51
N PRO A 697 3.29 -21.85 -30.35
CA PRO A 697 3.12 -23.08 -29.60
C PRO A 697 2.13 -24.03 -30.31
N LEU A 698 2.58 -25.27 -30.48
CA LEU A 698 1.78 -26.43 -30.94
C LEU A 698 1.12 -27.18 -29.77
N ALA A 699 1.37 -26.73 -28.54
CA ALA A 699 0.53 -26.96 -27.37
C ALA A 699 -0.49 -25.80 -27.26
N ARG A 700 -1.75 -26.11 -26.94
CA ARG A 700 -2.87 -25.15 -26.91
C ARG A 700 -3.13 -24.57 -25.52
#